data_AF-A0A9D8F0M4-F1
#
_entry.id   AF-A0A9D8F0M4-F1
#
_cell.length_a   1.000
_cell.length_b   1.000
_cell.length_c   1.000
_cell.angle_alpha   90.00
_cell.angle_beta   90.00
_cell.angle_gamma   90.00
#
_symmetry.space_group_name_H-M   'P 1'
#
loop_
_entity.id
_entity.type
_entity.pdbx_description
1 polymer ?
#
loop_
_entity_poly.entity_id
_entity_poly.type
_entity_poly.pdbx_seq_one_letter_code
_entity_poly.pdbx_strand_id
1 'polypeptide(L)'
;MILSRALLLLPCCLLLGTPAQAATRNGKSYDFPIYTNKPPGKQVGGQHAPATTSALPPAEAQKKFKVPPGFEVRLFAAEPEVVNPVAMTWDDRGRLWVLELYEYPQGAKPGEKSRDRIKILEDTDADGVADKVTVFADGLNLATGLLFGNGGAYVGQAPHLLFLRDTNGDDKADQREILLTGFGLEDRHELLNGFAWGPDGALYMTHGVFTFANVIDPANPSAPPVHMNAALARFHPGTRKFEVYADGTSNPWGVDFDRYGNAYVSACVIDHLFHLAPGGSYVRQSGVPTNPYVYDLLRSIVDHKHHMAAYAGVNVYQGNQYPAEWKGRVVMGNIHQSALNQDRLTPNGSSFKASEEADFLLANDGWFRPVSTQTGPDGALWVMDWYDRYPCYQNANADPEGVDREHGRIWRVVFTGDRPGAPVPSRPGKDMDLSQSSPRELTALLDHPNIWHRRVAQRLLREKKDASIRSDLAALATAANKPLETRLFAFWTLHSTELLEESFLDQMARDSEPALRSWAARFTGERRLASERASDRLILLASDQDPSVRFSVAVATRQFTSGSLTVNTPPPSGAGMNWAGILVPLIEKSADAKDPLIPFAVWLAVEPLFVEDPGPALQWLAESGREHLPLSGQLARKVARRLCDMNDATKIDLAVDFVQKALAVSPEIAVNAISGLLEGQRGKALVPTVPTGELLARLSRHSDPVVQERGRQLGTLWGDAAAILQTIRTLQDEQAPLDNRLQAARSLRQLNNDTARAAMLSLVQGQTPDRLAVEVLSALSEAGGNTVPDTIVSRWASLTPAARRAAADTLASRRNWARSFLAAIERREISPSDLPAAVVRTLVNHRDEYLRNNALRAIGQFREADSDKLQRLAEKRKVALAGSPNLGAGRDVATRTCFVCHKFHGEGGEVGPDLTGVGRSTLDALLRNVIHPNEIIGKGYENVELETKDGRTVSGRLVEENEVSLKLLAAGPKEEVVAKSNLASRRVSELSVMPEGLEQMPDEDFRNMIWYILNPPQDQKPMTPERWRELVGDDKPSAALGIATDGESVALWNPEWRIKSGAAEGLPRKEAEFAGRRNVLITHPFHEREPARVERRLDVPSDGRTRIRVALTAHERGDWVFIARVNGKDVKRQEINSKEPRWKMVEVDLSEYAGKSIEVALENASSSWDHEFGYWQGLEVVTEK
;
A
#
# COMPACT_ATOMS: atom_id res chain seq x y z
N MET A 1 -48.08 60.24 50.70
CA MET A 1 -48.88 59.00 50.74
C MET A 1 -48.27 58.07 49.72
N ILE A 2 -47.24 57.28 50.08
CA ILE A 2 -47.36 55.96 50.76
C ILE A 2 -48.25 55.03 49.92
N LEU A 3 -47.68 54.07 49.20
CA LEU A 3 -47.83 52.64 49.51
C LEU A 3 -47.08 51.74 48.51
N SER A 4 -46.41 50.77 49.11
CA SER A 4 -45.47 49.77 48.61
C SER A 4 -46.00 48.84 47.51
N ARG A 5 -45.11 48.43 46.60
CA ARG A 5 -45.12 47.09 46.01
C ARG A 5 -43.70 46.55 45.85
N ALA A 6 -43.52 45.35 46.38
CA ALA A 6 -42.29 44.56 46.38
C ALA A 6 -41.86 44.15 44.96
N LEU A 7 -40.56 44.21 44.69
CA LEU A 7 -39.95 43.53 43.55
C LEU A 7 -39.08 42.37 44.06
N LEU A 8 -39.38 41.20 43.50
CA LEU A 8 -38.74 39.92 43.72
C LEU A 8 -37.28 39.91 43.21
N LEU A 9 -36.40 39.35 44.03
CA LEU A 9 -35.14 38.75 43.61
C LEU A 9 -35.40 37.26 43.31
N LEU A 10 -35.26 36.87 42.04
CA LEU A 10 -35.24 35.47 41.59
C LEU A 10 -33.78 35.06 41.36
N PRO A 11 -33.30 33.94 41.92
CA PRO A 11 -32.10 33.28 41.44
C PRO A 11 -32.46 32.46 40.19
N CYS A 12 -31.74 32.69 39.09
CA CYS A 12 -31.79 31.84 37.91
C CYS A 12 -31.42 30.40 38.30
N CYS A 13 -32.40 29.50 38.22
CA CYS A 13 -32.16 28.07 38.23
C CYS A 13 -31.33 27.69 37.00
N LEU A 14 -30.12 27.20 37.24
CA LEU A 14 -29.39 26.34 36.32
C LEU A 14 -30.26 25.11 36.04
N LEU A 15 -30.82 25.02 34.83
CA LEU A 15 -31.34 23.78 34.27
C LEU A 15 -30.13 22.86 34.03
N LEU A 16 -29.80 22.06 35.03
CA LEU A 16 -29.04 20.83 34.87
C LEU A 16 -29.79 19.95 33.87
N GLY A 17 -29.18 19.71 32.71
CA GLY A 17 -29.70 18.79 31.71
C GLY A 17 -29.89 17.40 32.30
N THR A 18 -31.07 16.82 32.07
CA THR A 18 -31.46 15.47 32.46
C THR A 18 -30.49 14.41 31.94
N PRO A 19 -30.20 13.34 32.72
CA PRO A 19 -29.42 12.20 32.26
C PRO A 19 -30.19 11.37 31.22
N ALA A 20 -29.43 10.60 30.42
CA ALA A 20 -29.87 9.80 29.29
C ALA A 20 -31.14 8.97 29.54
N GLN A 21 -32.05 8.93 28.56
CA GLN A 21 -33.15 7.97 28.54
C GLN A 21 -32.58 6.58 28.29
N ALA A 22 -32.81 5.66 29.24
CA ALA A 22 -32.46 4.26 29.08
C ALA A 22 -33.27 3.62 27.93
N ALA A 23 -32.59 2.94 27.02
CA ALA A 23 -33.22 2.22 25.91
C ALA A 23 -33.56 0.78 26.34
N THR A 24 -34.69 0.24 25.88
CA THR A 24 -35.09 -1.15 26.19
C THR A 24 -35.18 -1.99 24.93
N ARG A 25 -34.57 -3.20 24.94
CA ARG A 25 -34.73 -4.24 23.90
C ARG A 25 -34.66 -5.59 24.59
N ASN A 26 -35.56 -6.52 24.26
CA ASN A 26 -35.67 -7.84 24.89
C ASN A 26 -35.82 -7.82 26.43
N GLY A 27 -36.44 -6.77 27.00
CA GLY A 27 -36.67 -6.65 28.44
C GLY A 27 -35.46 -6.21 29.28
N LYS A 28 -34.28 -6.03 28.67
CA LYS A 28 -33.11 -5.42 29.32
C LYS A 28 -33.09 -3.90 29.07
N SER A 29 -32.69 -3.15 30.10
CA SER A 29 -32.51 -1.69 30.04
C SER A 29 -31.03 -1.38 29.88
N TYR A 30 -30.70 -0.54 28.91
CA TYR A 30 -29.33 -0.09 28.64
C TYR A 30 -29.22 1.42 28.82
N ASP A 31 -28.11 1.88 29.37
CA ASP A 31 -27.81 3.30 29.60
C ASP A 31 -27.20 4.00 28.37
N PHE A 32 -27.17 3.30 27.24
CA PHE A 32 -26.63 3.76 25.97
C PHE A 32 -27.68 3.71 24.85
N PRO A 33 -27.55 4.56 23.81
CA PRO A 33 -28.47 4.54 22.68
C PRO A 33 -28.36 3.24 21.88
N ILE A 34 -29.51 2.67 21.53
CA ILE A 34 -29.65 1.57 20.56
C ILE A 34 -30.07 2.20 19.25
N TYR A 35 -29.26 2.01 18.21
CA TYR A 35 -29.56 2.51 16.87
C TYR A 35 -30.35 1.46 16.09
N THR A 36 -31.26 1.93 15.25
CA THR A 36 -32.04 1.09 14.32
C THR A 36 -31.80 1.56 12.89
N ASN A 37 -31.78 0.63 11.96
CA ASN A 37 -31.70 0.91 10.54
C ASN A 37 -32.98 1.65 10.10
N LYS A 38 -32.82 2.60 9.16
CA LYS A 38 -33.95 3.08 8.35
C LYS A 38 -34.33 1.98 7.32
N PRO A 39 -35.50 2.04 6.65
CA PRO A 39 -35.95 0.96 5.75
C PRO A 39 -34.85 0.59 4.74
N PRO A 40 -34.80 -0.67 4.27
CA PRO A 40 -33.64 -1.21 3.57
C PRO A 40 -33.23 -0.28 2.43
N GLY A 41 -31.96 0.12 2.45
CA GLY A 41 -31.31 0.91 1.40
C GLY A 41 -31.51 0.30 0.02
N LYS A 42 -31.27 1.11 -1.03
CA LYS A 42 -31.48 0.66 -2.40
C LYS A 42 -30.63 -0.58 -2.65
N GLN A 43 -31.24 -1.64 -3.18
CA GLN A 43 -30.47 -2.83 -3.57
C GLN A 43 -29.62 -2.46 -4.81
N VAL A 44 -28.36 -2.11 -4.59
CA VAL A 44 -27.43 -1.75 -5.66
C VAL A 44 -26.73 -3.02 -6.13
N GLY A 45 -26.84 -3.33 -7.44
CA GLY A 45 -26.05 -4.39 -8.07
C GLY A 45 -24.58 -4.00 -8.06
N GLY A 46 -23.74 -4.80 -7.41
CA GLY A 46 -22.32 -4.54 -7.21
C GLY A 46 -21.46 -5.80 -7.39
N GLN A 47 -20.15 -5.65 -7.21
CA GLN A 47 -19.13 -6.68 -7.47
C GLN A 47 -19.38 -8.02 -6.76
N HIS A 48 -19.93 -7.92 -5.56
CA HIS A 48 -20.26 -9.02 -4.69
C HIS A 48 -21.72 -8.84 -4.31
N ALA A 49 -22.55 -9.85 -4.60
CA ALA A 49 -23.97 -9.77 -4.29
C ALA A 49 -24.15 -9.65 -2.77
N PRO A 50 -24.87 -8.64 -2.27
CA PRO A 50 -25.33 -8.63 -0.89
C PRO A 50 -26.05 -9.93 -0.55
N ALA A 51 -26.02 -10.33 0.72
CA ALA A 51 -26.86 -11.42 1.17
C ALA A 51 -28.33 -11.13 0.79
N THR A 52 -28.96 -12.12 0.14
CA THR A 52 -30.36 -12.05 -0.30
C THR A 52 -31.31 -12.56 0.79
N THR A 53 -30.78 -13.26 1.79
CA THR A 53 -31.52 -13.71 2.97
C THR A 53 -31.63 -12.58 4.00
N SER A 54 -32.61 -12.67 4.88
CA SER A 54 -32.65 -11.86 6.09
C SER A 54 -31.54 -12.28 7.07
N ALA A 55 -31.15 -11.36 7.95
CA ALA A 55 -30.36 -11.66 9.15
C ALA A 55 -30.99 -12.84 9.92
N LEU A 56 -30.17 -13.81 10.32
CA LEU A 56 -30.61 -14.94 11.14
C LEU A 56 -30.54 -14.56 12.61
N PRO A 57 -31.48 -14.99 13.47
CA PRO A 57 -31.29 -14.91 14.92
C PRO A 57 -30.01 -15.64 15.36
N PRO A 58 -29.31 -15.18 16.42
CA PRO A 58 -28.04 -15.78 16.84
C PRO A 58 -28.11 -17.30 17.04
N ALA A 59 -29.16 -17.80 17.69
CA ALA A 59 -29.34 -19.24 17.92
C ALA A 59 -29.47 -20.07 16.62
N GLU A 60 -30.03 -19.49 15.55
CA GLU A 60 -30.14 -20.15 14.25
C GLU A 60 -28.84 -20.07 13.44
N ALA A 61 -28.11 -18.95 13.52
CA ALA A 61 -26.77 -18.84 12.97
C ALA A 61 -25.82 -19.87 13.62
N GLN A 62 -25.89 -20.03 14.94
CA GLN A 62 -25.04 -20.97 15.68
C GLN A 62 -25.18 -22.42 15.19
N LYS A 63 -26.41 -22.86 14.87
CA LYS A 63 -26.70 -24.21 14.37
C LYS A 63 -26.13 -24.46 12.97
N LYS A 64 -25.84 -23.40 12.20
CA LYS A 64 -25.31 -23.52 10.83
C LYS A 64 -23.79 -23.60 10.76
N PHE A 65 -23.09 -23.21 11.82
CA PHE A 65 -21.64 -23.32 11.88
C PHE A 65 -21.20 -24.77 11.74
N LYS A 66 -20.23 -25.00 10.86
CA LYS A 66 -19.50 -26.25 10.77
C LYS A 66 -18.08 -26.01 11.25
N VAL A 67 -17.65 -26.79 12.23
CA VAL A 67 -16.31 -26.78 12.83
C VAL A 67 -15.80 -28.22 12.93
N PRO A 68 -14.49 -28.45 13.11
CA PRO A 68 -13.93 -29.77 13.29
C PRO A 68 -14.58 -30.56 14.46
N PRO A 69 -14.54 -31.90 14.42
CA PRO A 69 -15.07 -32.72 15.51
C PRO A 69 -14.49 -32.33 16.89
N GLY A 70 -15.35 -32.32 17.90
CA GLY A 70 -15.01 -31.94 19.28
C GLY A 70 -14.99 -30.44 19.57
N PHE A 71 -15.18 -29.60 18.54
CA PHE A 71 -15.33 -28.15 18.69
C PHE A 71 -16.81 -27.73 18.71
N GLU A 72 -17.08 -26.64 19.41
CA GLU A 72 -18.38 -25.98 19.46
C GLU A 72 -18.23 -24.48 19.32
N VAL A 73 -19.07 -23.86 18.49
CA VAL A 73 -19.21 -22.39 18.47
C VAL A 73 -20.30 -22.01 19.48
N ARG A 74 -19.98 -21.09 20.38
CA ARG A 74 -20.87 -20.58 21.43
C ARG A 74 -20.98 -19.07 21.35
N LEU A 75 -22.20 -18.55 21.53
CA LEU A 75 -22.43 -17.11 21.57
C LEU A 75 -21.98 -16.54 22.92
N PHE A 76 -21.18 -15.47 22.89
CA PHE A 76 -20.84 -14.70 24.09
C PHE A 76 -21.70 -13.44 24.23
N ALA A 77 -21.84 -12.69 23.14
CA ALA A 77 -22.66 -11.48 23.07
C ALA A 77 -23.21 -11.29 21.65
N ALA A 78 -24.40 -10.71 21.53
CA ALA A 78 -25.03 -10.34 20.27
C ALA A 78 -25.69 -8.97 20.41
N GLU A 79 -26.38 -8.52 19.37
CA GLU A 79 -27.23 -7.34 19.42
C GLU A 79 -28.29 -7.37 20.57
N PRO A 80 -28.50 -6.27 21.33
CA PRO A 80 -27.86 -4.96 21.23
C PRO A 80 -26.61 -4.77 22.12
N GLU A 81 -26.17 -5.80 22.87
CA GLU A 81 -24.95 -5.74 23.69
C GLU A 81 -23.74 -5.33 22.84
N VAL A 82 -23.66 -5.84 21.62
CA VAL A 82 -22.62 -5.52 20.63
C VAL A 82 -23.21 -5.38 19.21
N VAL A 83 -22.75 -4.39 18.45
CA VAL A 83 -23.22 -4.06 17.09
C VAL A 83 -22.06 -3.47 16.28
N ASN A 84 -21.94 -3.79 14.98
CA ASN A 84 -20.83 -3.39 14.10
C ASN A 84 -19.43 -3.47 14.74
N PRO A 85 -19.07 -4.60 15.39
CA PRO A 85 -17.78 -4.71 16.05
C PRO A 85 -16.66 -4.79 15.01
N VAL A 86 -15.61 -3.97 15.16
CA VAL A 86 -14.47 -3.92 14.23
C VAL A 86 -13.13 -4.33 14.85
N ALA A 87 -12.97 -4.12 16.15
CA ALA A 87 -11.76 -4.51 16.89
C ALA A 87 -12.10 -4.92 18.32
N MET A 88 -11.39 -5.92 18.86
CA MET A 88 -11.47 -6.32 20.27
C MET A 88 -10.12 -6.32 20.97
N THR A 89 -10.13 -6.32 22.30
CA THR A 89 -8.96 -6.56 23.15
C THR A 89 -9.41 -7.01 24.55
N TRP A 90 -8.48 -7.45 25.39
CA TRP A 90 -8.78 -7.95 26.74
C TRP A 90 -8.07 -7.10 27.79
N ASP A 91 -8.76 -6.83 28.90
CA ASP A 91 -8.15 -6.19 30.08
C ASP A 91 -7.60 -7.18 31.11
N ASP A 92 -6.98 -6.67 32.16
CA ASP A 92 -6.35 -7.46 33.24
C ASP A 92 -7.34 -8.34 34.03
N ARG A 93 -8.64 -8.07 33.91
CA ARG A 93 -9.73 -8.80 34.57
C ARG A 93 -10.32 -9.88 33.67
N GLY A 94 -9.86 -9.99 32.42
CA GLY A 94 -10.43 -10.89 31.43
C GLY A 94 -11.80 -10.44 30.93
N ARG A 95 -12.10 -9.14 30.96
CA ARG A 95 -13.29 -8.56 30.31
C ARG A 95 -12.95 -8.23 28.85
N LEU A 96 -13.91 -8.40 27.96
CA LEU A 96 -13.71 -8.16 26.53
C LEU A 96 -14.07 -6.71 26.17
N TRP A 97 -13.11 -5.98 25.62
CA TRP A 97 -13.31 -4.61 25.15
C TRP A 97 -13.55 -4.65 23.65
N VAL A 98 -14.60 -3.99 23.17
CA VAL A 98 -15.03 -4.00 21.77
C VAL A 98 -15.22 -2.58 21.26
N LEU A 99 -14.70 -2.32 20.06
CA LEU A 99 -14.92 -1.09 19.31
C LEU A 99 -16.07 -1.29 18.32
N GLU A 100 -17.13 -0.50 18.48
CA GLU A 100 -18.26 -0.44 17.54
C GLU A 100 -18.05 0.71 16.55
N LEU A 101 -18.15 0.41 15.26
CA LEU A 101 -17.87 1.34 14.16
C LEU A 101 -19.16 1.74 13.42
N TYR A 102 -19.90 2.67 13.99
CA TYR A 102 -21.12 3.21 13.41
C TYR A 102 -20.87 4.24 12.30
N GLU A 103 -19.72 4.89 12.21
CA GLU A 103 -19.53 5.92 11.20
C GLU A 103 -19.04 5.38 9.86
N TYR A 104 -18.74 4.09 9.76
CA TYR A 104 -18.39 3.48 8.49
C TYR A 104 -19.57 3.45 7.50
N PRO A 105 -19.35 3.77 6.21
CA PRO A 105 -18.09 4.15 5.58
C PRO A 105 -17.88 5.67 5.45
N GLN A 106 -18.81 6.50 5.95
CA GLN A 106 -18.85 7.92 5.60
C GLN A 106 -18.12 8.87 6.58
N GLY A 107 -17.89 8.41 7.81
CA GLY A 107 -17.54 9.30 8.91
C GLY A 107 -18.74 10.10 9.41
N ALA A 108 -18.61 10.64 10.61
CA ALA A 108 -19.57 11.60 11.15
C ALA A 108 -19.59 12.87 10.32
N LYS A 109 -20.80 13.41 10.12
CA LYS A 109 -20.96 14.72 9.45
C LYS A 109 -20.40 15.84 10.34
N PRO A 110 -19.84 16.90 9.76
CA PRO A 110 -19.38 18.04 10.54
C PRO A 110 -20.47 18.59 11.47
N GLY A 111 -20.14 18.73 12.77
CA GLY A 111 -21.07 19.25 13.78
C GLY A 111 -22.00 18.21 14.41
N GLU A 112 -22.07 16.98 13.89
CA GLU A 112 -22.79 15.89 14.52
C GLU A 112 -21.90 15.17 15.54
N LYS A 113 -22.49 14.72 16.65
CA LYS A 113 -21.79 13.84 17.60
C LYS A 113 -21.61 12.48 16.94
N SER A 114 -20.36 12.08 16.76
CA SER A 114 -19.99 10.77 16.24
C SER A 114 -20.43 9.64 17.17
N ARG A 115 -20.78 8.47 16.61
CA ARG A 115 -21.41 7.37 17.34
C ARG A 115 -20.49 6.18 17.61
N ASP A 116 -19.29 6.13 17.04
CA ASP A 116 -18.36 5.06 17.37
C ASP A 116 -18.03 5.12 18.86
N ARG A 117 -17.89 3.93 19.46
CA ARG A 117 -17.75 3.78 20.90
C ARG A 117 -17.04 2.50 21.27
N ILE A 118 -16.46 2.52 22.46
CA ILE A 118 -15.81 1.37 23.08
C ILE A 118 -16.72 0.87 24.20
N LYS A 119 -17.02 -0.44 24.17
CA LYS A 119 -17.76 -1.13 25.20
C LYS A 119 -16.89 -2.16 25.91
N ILE A 120 -17.16 -2.36 27.19
CA ILE A 120 -16.63 -3.46 28.00
C ILE A 120 -17.77 -4.47 28.17
N LEU A 121 -17.55 -5.70 27.70
CA LEU A 121 -18.44 -6.84 27.86
C LEU A 121 -17.87 -7.71 28.98
N GLU A 122 -18.64 -7.83 30.06
CA GLU A 122 -18.29 -8.58 31.25
C GLU A 122 -19.25 -9.76 31.43
N ASP A 123 -18.68 -10.90 31.80
CA ASP A 123 -19.37 -12.13 32.20
C ASP A 123 -19.13 -12.29 33.70
N THR A 124 -20.06 -11.79 34.52
CA THR A 124 -19.84 -11.61 35.96
C THR A 124 -19.81 -12.90 36.77
N ASP A 125 -20.34 -14.00 36.23
CA ASP A 125 -20.33 -15.32 36.86
C ASP A 125 -19.40 -16.35 36.18
N ALA A 126 -18.77 -15.95 35.08
CA ALA A 126 -17.85 -16.73 34.26
C ALA A 126 -18.51 -17.95 33.59
N ASP A 127 -19.82 -17.90 33.29
CA ASP A 127 -20.55 -18.99 32.64
C ASP A 127 -20.29 -19.11 31.12
N GLY A 128 -19.64 -18.10 30.54
CA GLY A 128 -19.35 -18.03 29.12
C GLY A 128 -20.25 -17.09 28.31
N VAL A 129 -21.09 -16.28 28.96
CA VAL A 129 -22.00 -15.32 28.33
C VAL A 129 -21.85 -13.94 29.00
N ALA A 130 -21.82 -12.87 28.21
CA ALA A 130 -21.80 -11.52 28.76
C ALA A 130 -23.15 -11.16 29.40
N ASP A 131 -23.14 -10.76 30.66
CA ASP A 131 -24.32 -10.35 31.42
C ASP A 131 -24.30 -8.87 31.81
N LYS A 132 -23.15 -8.20 31.65
CA LYS A 132 -22.96 -6.78 31.92
C LYS A 132 -22.22 -6.09 30.77
N VAL A 133 -22.70 -4.90 30.42
CA VAL A 133 -22.13 -4.04 29.37
C VAL A 133 -21.90 -2.64 29.92
N THR A 134 -20.71 -2.11 29.73
CA THR A 134 -20.35 -0.73 30.10
C THR A 134 -19.86 0.02 28.87
N VAL A 135 -20.32 1.25 28.62
CA VAL A 135 -19.70 2.13 27.62
C VAL A 135 -18.51 2.84 28.26
N PHE A 136 -17.31 2.48 27.81
CA PHE A 136 -16.06 3.08 28.30
C PHE A 136 -15.81 4.46 27.68
N ALA A 137 -16.00 4.58 26.37
CA ALA A 137 -15.82 5.83 25.65
C ALA A 137 -16.80 5.92 24.47
N ASP A 138 -17.30 7.11 24.16
CA ASP A 138 -18.13 7.40 22.99
C ASP A 138 -17.63 8.65 22.25
N GLY A 139 -18.28 9.02 21.14
CA GLY A 139 -17.88 10.20 20.38
C GLY A 139 -16.62 9.99 19.53
N LEU A 140 -16.28 8.74 19.23
CA LEU A 140 -15.19 8.38 18.33
C LEU A 140 -15.68 8.39 16.88
N ASN A 141 -14.79 8.61 15.90
CA ASN A 141 -15.14 8.73 14.48
C ASN A 141 -14.17 7.96 13.57
N LEU A 142 -14.68 6.98 12.83
CA LEU A 142 -13.90 6.04 12.02
C LEU A 142 -12.78 5.39 12.82
N ALA A 143 -13.09 5.01 14.06
CA ALA A 143 -12.15 4.30 14.92
C ALA A 143 -12.07 2.82 14.49
N THR A 144 -10.88 2.35 14.16
CA THR A 144 -10.63 1.03 13.55
C THR A 144 -9.58 0.20 14.27
N GLY A 145 -8.82 0.78 15.22
CA GLY A 145 -7.85 0.07 16.05
C GLY A 145 -8.18 0.18 17.54
N LEU A 146 -7.98 -0.92 18.29
CA LEU A 146 -8.20 -0.96 19.74
C LEU A 146 -7.16 -1.87 20.42
N LEU A 147 -6.50 -1.39 21.48
CA LEU A 147 -5.63 -2.20 22.33
C LEU A 147 -5.63 -1.70 23.78
N PHE A 148 -5.80 -2.61 24.75
CA PHE A 148 -5.77 -2.26 26.17
C PHE A 148 -4.33 -2.27 26.72
N GLY A 149 -4.00 -1.28 27.53
CA GLY A 149 -2.76 -1.22 28.32
C GLY A 149 -2.58 0.11 29.02
N ASN A 150 -1.64 0.16 29.96
CA ASN A 150 -1.34 1.35 30.76
C ASN A 150 -2.57 1.91 31.52
N GLY A 151 -3.50 1.03 31.90
CA GLY A 151 -4.76 1.38 32.56
C GLY A 151 -5.81 2.04 31.66
N GLY A 152 -5.68 1.93 30.34
CA GLY A 152 -6.61 2.53 29.38
C GLY A 152 -6.63 1.83 28.02
N ALA A 153 -7.13 2.53 27.01
CA ALA A 153 -7.25 2.07 25.64
C ALA A 153 -6.46 2.93 24.66
N TYR A 154 -5.59 2.29 23.88
CA TYR A 154 -5.03 2.85 22.67
C TYR A 154 -6.03 2.69 21.53
N VAL A 155 -6.36 3.79 20.84
CA VAL A 155 -7.41 3.82 19.82
C VAL A 155 -6.86 4.37 18.51
N GLY A 156 -6.91 3.55 17.46
CA GLY A 156 -6.63 3.97 16.09
C GLY A 156 -7.84 4.69 15.52
N GLN A 157 -7.79 6.02 15.49
CA GLN A 157 -8.86 6.87 14.98
C GLN A 157 -8.25 7.92 14.05
N ALA A 158 -8.00 7.54 12.79
CA ALA A 158 -7.35 8.41 11.83
C ALA A 158 -8.01 9.82 11.78
N PRO A 159 -7.23 10.92 11.79
CA PRO A 159 -5.78 10.94 11.58
C PRO A 159 -4.93 10.74 12.86
N HIS A 160 -5.52 10.26 13.96
CA HIS A 160 -4.88 10.20 15.27
C HIS A 160 -4.73 8.77 15.81
N LEU A 161 -3.62 8.54 16.52
CA LEU A 161 -3.54 7.50 17.56
C LEU A 161 -3.88 8.16 18.90
N LEU A 162 -4.94 7.70 19.55
CA LEU A 162 -5.41 8.24 20.82
C LEU A 162 -5.02 7.31 21.98
N PHE A 163 -4.89 7.89 23.17
CA PHE A 163 -4.93 7.16 24.43
C PHE A 163 -6.09 7.68 25.27
N LEU A 164 -6.97 6.76 25.68
CA LEU A 164 -8.14 7.03 26.50
C LEU A 164 -7.97 6.33 27.84
N ARG A 165 -8.20 7.03 28.94
CA ARG A 165 -7.97 6.49 30.28
C ARG A 165 -9.11 6.86 31.23
N ASP A 166 -9.41 5.94 32.12
CA ASP A 166 -10.21 6.17 33.33
C ASP A 166 -9.26 6.48 34.49
N THR A 167 -9.43 7.64 35.13
CA THR A 167 -8.61 8.07 36.25
C THR A 167 -9.28 7.92 37.62
N ASN A 168 -10.56 7.52 37.66
CA ASN A 168 -11.36 7.46 38.89
C ASN A 168 -11.94 6.06 39.21
N GLY A 169 -11.85 5.11 38.26
CA GLY A 169 -12.22 3.71 38.44
C GLY A 169 -13.70 3.38 38.21
N ASP A 170 -14.44 4.24 37.51
CA ASP A 170 -15.84 4.03 37.15
C ASP A 170 -16.04 3.30 35.80
N ASP A 171 -14.95 2.79 35.20
CA ASP A 171 -14.90 2.17 33.87
C ASP A 171 -15.36 3.15 32.76
N LYS A 172 -15.13 4.45 32.91
CA LYS A 172 -15.38 5.48 31.88
C LYS A 172 -14.13 6.34 31.63
N ALA A 173 -13.85 6.58 30.36
CA ALA A 173 -12.74 7.44 29.96
C ALA A 173 -13.04 8.90 30.33
N ASP A 174 -12.23 9.47 31.20
CA ASP A 174 -12.25 10.88 31.60
C ASP A 174 -11.02 11.65 31.08
N GLN A 175 -10.01 10.94 30.55
CA GLN A 175 -8.85 11.51 29.89
C GLN A 175 -8.74 11.06 28.43
N ARG A 176 -8.42 12.00 27.53
CA ARG A 176 -8.13 11.76 26.10
C ARG A 176 -6.86 12.48 25.69
N GLU A 177 -5.88 11.73 25.20
CA GLU A 177 -4.61 12.23 24.68
C GLU A 177 -4.43 11.85 23.20
N ILE A 178 -3.86 12.75 22.40
CA ILE A 178 -3.37 12.44 21.05
C ILE A 178 -1.90 12.08 21.17
N LEU A 179 -1.56 10.81 20.91
CA LEU A 179 -0.20 10.31 20.97
C LEU A 179 0.56 10.56 19.66
N LEU A 180 -0.08 10.27 18.54
CA LEU A 180 0.45 10.47 17.19
C LEU A 180 -0.65 11.05 16.30
N THR A 181 -0.25 11.81 15.28
CA THR A 181 -1.16 12.34 14.26
C THR A 181 -0.57 12.19 12.86
N GLY A 182 -1.37 12.38 11.83
CA GLY A 182 -0.93 12.37 10.43
C GLY A 182 -1.19 11.07 9.69
N PHE A 183 -2.01 10.18 10.25
CA PHE A 183 -2.55 9.03 9.51
C PHE A 183 -3.59 9.49 8.49
N GLY A 184 -3.57 8.89 7.29
CA GLY A 184 -4.48 9.25 6.21
C GLY A 184 -5.93 8.83 6.45
N LEU A 185 -6.83 9.36 5.64
CA LEU A 185 -8.28 9.10 5.64
C LEU A 185 -8.84 8.92 4.22
N GLU A 186 -7.97 8.89 3.21
CA GLU A 186 -8.30 8.83 1.79
C GLU A 186 -9.08 7.56 1.47
N ASP A 187 -8.67 6.46 2.09
CA ASP A 187 -9.31 5.17 1.96
C ASP A 187 -9.78 4.66 3.33
N ARG A 188 -11.10 4.69 3.53
CA ARG A 188 -11.74 4.39 4.82
C ARG A 188 -11.87 2.90 5.12
N HIS A 189 -11.52 2.01 4.18
CA HIS A 189 -11.44 0.56 4.44
C HIS A 189 -10.01 0.08 4.74
N GLU A 190 -9.00 0.95 4.67
CA GLU A 190 -7.59 0.63 4.97
C GLU A 190 -6.96 1.57 6.01
N LEU A 191 -7.76 2.01 6.99
CA LEU A 191 -7.33 2.91 8.05
C LEU A 191 -6.38 2.22 9.06
N LEU A 192 -5.84 3.01 9.98
CA LEU A 192 -4.97 2.56 11.08
C LEU A 192 -5.65 1.48 11.95
N ASN A 193 -5.22 0.23 11.83
CA ASN A 193 -5.86 -0.92 12.47
C ASN A 193 -4.85 -1.96 13.00
N GLY A 194 -5.36 -3.12 13.45
CA GLY A 194 -4.54 -4.32 13.65
C GLY A 194 -3.57 -4.24 14.83
N PHE A 195 -4.03 -3.81 16.00
CA PHE A 195 -3.13 -3.52 17.13
C PHE A 195 -2.73 -4.79 17.90
N ALA A 196 -1.47 -4.88 18.31
CA ALA A 196 -0.97 -5.94 19.20
C ALA A 196 0.20 -5.46 20.06
N TRP A 197 0.39 -6.07 21.24
CA TRP A 197 1.62 -5.93 22.00
C TRP A 197 2.68 -6.89 21.44
N GLY A 198 3.83 -6.34 21.06
CA GLY A 198 4.96 -7.13 20.58
C GLY A 198 5.84 -7.67 21.71
N PRO A 199 6.69 -8.67 21.42
CA PRO A 199 7.59 -9.26 22.40
C PRO A 199 8.59 -8.26 23.00
N ASP A 200 8.98 -7.23 22.24
CA ASP A 200 9.85 -6.14 22.68
C ASP A 200 9.16 -5.13 23.63
N GLY A 201 7.84 -5.29 23.85
CA GLY A 201 7.02 -4.41 24.67
C GLY A 201 6.45 -3.19 23.94
N ALA A 202 6.65 -3.08 22.62
CA ALA A 202 6.07 -2.01 21.79
C ALA A 202 4.63 -2.34 21.36
N LEU A 203 3.87 -1.30 21.00
CA LEU A 203 2.55 -1.41 20.39
C LEU A 203 2.73 -1.47 18.87
N TYR A 204 2.27 -2.55 18.23
CA TYR A 204 2.32 -2.75 16.78
C TYR A 204 0.98 -2.40 16.14
N MET A 205 1.00 -1.91 14.90
CA MET A 205 -0.17 -1.48 14.14
C MET A 205 0.04 -1.57 12.63
N THR A 206 -1.05 -1.73 11.87
CA THR A 206 -1.04 -1.83 10.41
C THR A 206 -1.73 -0.62 9.76
N HIS A 207 -1.32 -0.29 8.53
CA HIS A 207 -1.92 0.79 7.72
C HIS A 207 -1.89 0.44 6.22
N GLY A 208 -2.92 0.86 5.49
CA GLY A 208 -3.18 0.51 4.08
C GLY A 208 -2.29 1.14 3.02
N VAL A 209 -2.43 0.67 1.78
CA VAL A 209 -1.65 1.12 0.62
C VAL A 209 -2.24 2.36 -0.05
N PHE A 210 -3.53 2.61 0.11
CA PHE A 210 -4.19 3.81 -0.44
C PHE A 210 -4.43 4.91 0.59
N THR A 211 -4.08 4.65 1.84
CA THR A 211 -4.12 5.62 2.94
C THR A 211 -2.70 6.06 3.26
N PHE A 212 -2.39 7.34 3.06
CA PHE A 212 -1.02 7.85 3.18
C PHE A 212 -0.83 8.46 4.54
N ALA A 213 0.23 8.06 5.25
CA ALA A 213 0.53 8.59 6.57
C ALA A 213 1.88 9.32 6.59
N ASN A 214 1.84 10.53 7.15
CA ASN A 214 2.99 11.36 7.51
C ASN A 214 2.94 11.54 9.02
N VAL A 215 3.37 10.52 9.75
CA VAL A 215 3.11 10.41 11.18
C VAL A 215 4.05 11.33 11.96
N ILE A 216 3.49 12.13 12.85
CA ILE A 216 4.19 13.07 13.72
C ILE A 216 3.73 12.86 15.16
N ASP A 217 4.66 12.97 16.11
CA ASP A 217 4.33 13.13 17.53
C ASP A 217 3.98 14.60 17.80
N PRO A 218 2.72 14.94 18.19
CA PRO A 218 2.36 16.31 18.53
C PRO A 218 3.21 16.93 19.65
N ALA A 219 3.83 16.12 20.52
CA ALA A 219 4.74 16.57 21.55
C ALA A 219 6.14 16.91 21.02
N ASN A 220 6.48 16.49 19.80
CA ASN A 220 7.74 16.78 19.12
C ASN A 220 7.52 17.12 17.63
N PRO A 221 6.86 18.24 17.31
CA PRO A 221 6.46 18.57 15.94
C PRO A 221 7.62 18.96 15.02
N SER A 222 8.82 19.20 15.57
CA SER A 222 10.03 19.49 14.77
C SER A 222 10.76 18.23 14.28
N ALA A 223 10.41 17.05 14.80
CA ALA A 223 10.94 15.80 14.29
C ALA A 223 10.45 15.57 12.85
N PRO A 224 11.29 15.02 11.95
CA PRO A 224 10.84 14.64 10.61
C PRO A 224 9.65 13.67 10.68
N PRO A 225 8.62 13.84 9.84
CA PRO A 225 7.50 12.92 9.80
C PRO A 225 7.97 11.52 9.38
N VAL A 226 7.35 10.50 9.96
CA VAL A 226 7.57 9.11 9.53
C VAL A 226 6.55 8.79 8.44
N HIS A 227 7.05 8.56 7.24
CA HIS A 227 6.25 8.15 6.10
C HIS A 227 5.85 6.68 6.22
N MET A 228 4.56 6.41 6.02
CA MET A 228 4.00 5.07 6.05
C MET A 228 2.88 4.95 5.02
N ASN A 229 2.96 3.91 4.19
CA ASN A 229 1.95 3.49 3.23
C ASN A 229 2.17 1.99 3.07
N ALA A 230 1.14 1.16 3.26
CA ALA A 230 1.21 -0.31 3.34
C ALA A 230 2.37 -0.80 4.23
N ALA A 231 2.13 -0.94 5.53
CA ALA A 231 3.21 -1.29 6.45
C ALA A 231 2.72 -1.86 7.77
N LEU A 232 3.65 -2.52 8.47
CA LEU A 232 3.60 -2.78 9.89
C LEU A 232 4.50 -1.76 10.59
N ALA A 233 3.93 -0.99 11.51
CA ALA A 233 4.65 -0.01 12.32
C ALA A 233 4.60 -0.38 13.80
N ARG A 234 5.50 0.19 14.60
CA ARG A 234 5.48 0.06 16.06
C ARG A 234 5.67 1.41 16.74
N PHE A 235 5.05 1.55 17.90
CA PHE A 235 5.11 2.70 18.80
C PHE A 235 5.55 2.25 20.19
N HIS A 236 6.51 2.95 20.79
CA HIS A 236 6.95 2.72 22.16
C HIS A 236 6.31 3.75 23.10
N PRO A 237 5.30 3.41 23.91
CA PRO A 237 4.61 4.41 24.73
C PRO A 237 5.51 5.16 25.72
N GLY A 238 6.54 4.50 26.25
CA GLY A 238 7.47 5.10 27.22
C GLY A 238 8.40 6.15 26.61
N THR A 239 8.87 5.96 25.37
CA THR A 239 9.80 6.87 24.69
C THR A 239 9.14 7.72 23.61
N ARG A 240 7.87 7.44 23.30
CA ARG A 240 7.08 7.99 22.18
C ARG A 240 7.72 7.78 20.81
N LYS A 241 8.68 6.87 20.68
CA LYS A 241 9.31 6.54 19.40
C LYS A 241 8.30 5.79 18.52
N PHE A 242 8.05 6.31 17.32
CA PHE A 242 7.30 5.65 16.25
C PHE A 242 8.24 5.29 15.11
N GLU A 243 8.16 4.06 14.59
CA GLU A 243 8.93 3.66 13.41
C GLU A 243 8.20 2.60 12.58
N VAL A 244 8.47 2.58 11.28
CA VAL A 244 8.04 1.50 10.40
C VAL A 244 8.90 0.26 10.67
N TYR A 245 8.27 -0.83 11.07
CA TYR A 245 8.92 -2.11 11.33
C TYR A 245 9.22 -2.87 10.04
N ALA A 246 8.26 -2.89 9.11
CA ALA A 246 8.39 -3.45 7.76
C ALA A 246 7.46 -2.71 6.77
N ASP A 247 7.87 -2.58 5.52
CA ASP A 247 7.18 -1.85 4.43
C ASP A 247 6.65 -2.85 3.38
N GLY A 248 5.49 -2.61 2.76
CA GLY A 248 4.89 -3.40 1.69
C GLY A 248 3.49 -3.96 2.01
N THR A 249 3.02 -4.95 1.24
CA THR A 249 1.65 -5.51 1.25
C THR A 249 0.60 -4.65 0.53
N SER A 250 -0.67 -4.72 0.93
CA SER A 250 -1.82 -4.05 0.33
C SER A 250 -2.65 -3.39 1.43
N ASN A 251 -3.73 -4.03 1.84
CA ASN A 251 -4.55 -3.71 2.99
C ASN A 251 -4.29 -4.73 4.10
N PRO A 252 -3.28 -4.52 4.96
CA PRO A 252 -2.97 -5.41 6.06
C PRO A 252 -4.01 -5.32 7.18
N TRP A 253 -4.61 -6.47 7.53
CA TRP A 253 -5.61 -6.62 8.60
C TRP A 253 -5.07 -7.46 9.75
N GLY A 254 -4.54 -6.78 10.76
CA GLY A 254 -4.04 -7.43 11.97
C GLY A 254 -2.60 -7.93 11.89
N VAL A 255 -2.01 -8.06 13.07
CA VAL A 255 -0.72 -8.69 13.30
C VAL A 255 -0.82 -9.58 14.54
N ASP A 256 -0.18 -10.75 14.50
CA ASP A 256 0.03 -11.59 15.67
C ASP A 256 1.44 -12.20 15.64
N PHE A 257 1.91 -12.61 16.81
CA PHE A 257 3.25 -13.14 16.99
C PHE A 257 3.21 -14.61 17.34
N ASP A 258 4.07 -15.42 16.72
CA ASP A 258 4.29 -16.79 17.17
C ASP A 258 5.02 -16.85 18.52
N ARG A 259 5.25 -18.07 19.01
CA ARG A 259 5.90 -18.34 20.28
C ARG A 259 7.36 -17.88 20.36
N TYR A 260 7.97 -17.55 19.22
CA TYR A 260 9.35 -17.08 19.11
C TYR A 260 9.41 -15.55 18.88
N GLY A 261 8.27 -14.91 18.69
CA GLY A 261 8.17 -13.47 18.48
C GLY A 261 8.36 -13.03 17.03
N ASN A 262 8.07 -13.90 16.05
CA ASN A 262 7.99 -13.55 14.63
C ASN A 262 6.61 -12.95 14.31
N ALA A 263 6.57 -11.90 13.50
CA ALA A 263 5.33 -11.15 13.21
C ALA A 263 4.64 -11.66 11.93
N TYR A 264 3.38 -12.03 12.02
CA TYR A 264 2.56 -12.46 10.89
C TYR A 264 1.42 -11.48 10.65
N VAL A 265 1.23 -11.10 9.39
CA VAL A 265 0.20 -10.16 8.96
C VAL A 265 -0.65 -10.80 7.88
N SER A 266 -1.98 -10.69 8.04
CA SER A 266 -2.91 -11.02 6.95
C SER A 266 -3.13 -9.80 6.06
N ALA A 267 -3.31 -10.01 4.75
CA ALA A 267 -3.61 -8.93 3.82
C ALA A 267 -4.74 -9.31 2.85
N CYS A 268 -5.46 -8.30 2.38
CA CYS A 268 -6.55 -8.43 1.40
C CYS A 268 -6.06 -8.10 -0.02
N VAL A 269 -6.78 -8.48 -1.08
CA VAL A 269 -6.48 -8.20 -2.51
C VAL A 269 -5.31 -8.98 -3.12
N ILE A 270 -4.14 -9.01 -2.48
CA ILE A 270 -2.96 -9.77 -2.91
C ILE A 270 -2.89 -11.13 -2.18
N ASP A 271 -1.72 -11.74 -2.11
CA ASP A 271 -1.47 -12.91 -1.26
C ASP A 271 -1.87 -12.65 0.20
N HIS A 272 -2.36 -13.68 0.89
CA HIS A 272 -3.11 -13.49 2.13
C HIS A 272 -2.28 -13.45 3.40
N LEU A 273 -1.08 -14.01 3.42
CA LEU A 273 -0.28 -14.16 4.63
C LEU A 273 1.20 -13.85 4.40
N PHE A 274 1.74 -13.01 5.28
CA PHE A 274 3.13 -12.56 5.26
C PHE A 274 3.78 -12.80 6.63
N HIS A 275 5.04 -13.27 6.61
CA HIS A 275 5.97 -13.07 7.73
C HIS A 275 6.67 -11.73 7.51
N LEU A 276 6.24 -10.68 8.22
CA LEU A 276 6.85 -9.36 8.10
C LEU A 276 8.03 -9.25 9.07
N ALA A 277 9.22 -9.57 8.57
CA ALA A 277 10.47 -9.47 9.32
C ALA A 277 10.98 -8.01 9.47
N PRO A 278 11.69 -7.66 10.56
CA PRO A 278 12.13 -6.29 10.83
C PRO A 278 13.08 -5.76 9.75
N GLY A 279 12.80 -4.55 9.26
CA GLY A 279 13.51 -3.90 8.16
C GLY A 279 13.10 -4.39 6.76
N GLY A 280 12.22 -5.39 6.66
CA GLY A 280 11.80 -5.96 5.38
C GLY A 280 11.05 -4.97 4.48
N SER A 281 11.26 -5.09 3.17
CA SER A 281 10.47 -4.41 2.13
C SER A 281 9.83 -5.46 1.21
N TYR A 282 8.50 -5.53 1.23
CA TYR A 282 7.72 -6.59 0.59
C TYR A 282 7.05 -6.11 -0.70
N VAL A 283 6.70 -7.05 -1.56
CA VAL A 283 5.83 -6.82 -2.71
C VAL A 283 4.54 -6.15 -2.25
N ARG A 284 4.09 -5.17 -3.03
CA ARG A 284 2.96 -4.31 -2.69
C ARG A 284 1.98 -4.17 -3.84
N GLN A 285 0.70 -3.91 -3.53
CA GLN A 285 -0.35 -3.74 -4.54
C GLN A 285 -0.13 -2.52 -5.43
N SER A 286 0.39 -1.43 -4.85
CA SER A 286 0.59 -0.15 -5.54
C SER A 286 1.68 0.67 -4.86
N GLY A 287 2.22 1.66 -5.58
CA GLY A 287 3.29 2.53 -5.13
C GLY A 287 4.69 1.90 -5.18
N VAL A 288 5.69 2.64 -4.70
CA VAL A 288 7.08 2.21 -4.59
C VAL A 288 7.51 2.16 -3.12
N PRO A 289 8.49 1.33 -2.74
CA PRO A 289 9.07 1.35 -1.40
C PRO A 289 9.62 2.73 -1.05
N THR A 290 9.58 3.09 0.23
CA THR A 290 10.09 4.40 0.68
C THR A 290 11.61 4.49 0.53
N ASN A 291 12.31 3.36 0.65
CA ASN A 291 13.75 3.27 0.41
C ASN A 291 14.03 2.86 -1.05
N PRO A 292 14.60 3.74 -1.89
CA PRO A 292 14.85 3.44 -3.30
C PRO A 292 16.02 2.47 -3.52
N TYR A 293 16.84 2.22 -2.49
CA TYR A 293 18.07 1.43 -2.61
C TYR A 293 17.90 -0.03 -2.20
N VAL A 294 16.67 -0.52 -1.99
CA VAL A 294 16.41 -1.94 -1.63
C VAL A 294 16.72 -2.89 -2.78
N TYR A 295 16.53 -2.43 -4.03
CA TYR A 295 16.72 -3.10 -5.32
C TYR A 295 15.94 -4.40 -5.58
N ASP A 296 15.57 -5.16 -4.56
CA ASP A 296 14.73 -6.36 -4.64
C ASP A 296 13.71 -6.35 -3.50
N LEU A 297 12.52 -6.92 -3.72
CA LEU A 297 11.44 -7.00 -2.74
C LEU A 297 11.24 -8.43 -2.24
N LEU A 298 10.94 -8.55 -0.95
CA LEU A 298 10.53 -9.78 -0.29
C LEU A 298 9.11 -10.18 -0.70
N ARG A 299 8.78 -11.47 -0.65
CA ARG A 299 7.46 -12.00 -1.05
C ARG A 299 6.64 -12.45 0.15
N SER A 300 5.37 -12.75 -0.10
CA SER A 300 4.50 -13.47 0.85
C SER A 300 5.07 -14.85 1.16
N ILE A 301 4.51 -15.52 2.19
CA ILE A 301 4.93 -16.86 2.59
C ILE A 301 4.03 -17.98 2.03
N VAL A 302 3.11 -17.63 1.13
CA VAL A 302 2.09 -18.54 0.59
C VAL A 302 2.32 -18.81 -0.90
N ASP A 303 1.88 -19.97 -1.37
CA ASP A 303 1.80 -20.32 -2.79
C ASP A 303 0.38 -20.73 -3.23
N HIS A 304 -0.60 -20.60 -2.33
CA HIS A 304 -2.01 -20.90 -2.52
C HIS A 304 -2.90 -19.66 -2.25
N LYS A 305 -4.17 -19.79 -2.58
CA LYS A 305 -5.23 -18.85 -2.18
C LYS A 305 -6.40 -19.66 -1.64
N HIS A 306 -7.01 -19.19 -0.55
CA HIS A 306 -8.34 -19.66 -0.15
C HIS A 306 -9.42 -19.05 -1.07
N HIS A 307 -10.68 -19.08 -0.65
CA HIS A 307 -11.78 -18.53 -1.43
C HIS A 307 -11.73 -17.00 -1.56
N MET A 308 -11.35 -16.51 -2.75
CA MET A 308 -11.17 -15.08 -3.04
C MET A 308 -10.17 -14.39 -2.08
N ALA A 309 -9.84 -13.12 -2.35
CA ALA A 309 -8.82 -12.39 -1.58
C ALA A 309 -9.44 -11.33 -0.64
N ALA A 310 -10.21 -11.76 0.36
CA ALA A 310 -10.87 -10.87 1.32
C ALA A 310 -10.69 -11.33 2.78
N TYR A 311 -9.43 -11.31 3.22
CA TYR A 311 -9.01 -11.77 4.54
C TYR A 311 -9.05 -10.64 5.56
N ALA A 312 -9.43 -10.97 6.79
CA ALA A 312 -9.51 -10.03 7.89
C ALA A 312 -9.10 -10.70 9.22
N GLY A 313 -8.25 -10.00 9.98
CA GLY A 313 -7.70 -10.50 11.23
C GLY A 313 -6.70 -11.65 11.04
N VAL A 314 -5.85 -11.83 12.04
CA VAL A 314 -4.89 -12.95 12.09
C VAL A 314 -4.69 -13.37 13.54
N ASN A 315 -4.72 -14.68 13.80
CA ASN A 315 -4.35 -15.24 15.09
C ASN A 315 -3.46 -16.47 14.92
N VAL A 316 -2.29 -16.44 15.56
CA VAL A 316 -1.43 -17.62 15.70
C VAL A 316 -1.85 -18.34 16.97
N TYR A 317 -2.62 -19.42 16.84
CA TYR A 317 -3.26 -20.06 17.99
C TYR A 317 -2.22 -20.62 18.98
N GLN A 318 -2.22 -20.09 20.19
CA GLN A 318 -1.29 -20.45 21.28
C GLN A 318 -2.02 -20.59 22.63
N GLY A 319 -3.33 -20.86 22.56
CA GLY A 319 -4.13 -21.21 23.73
C GLY A 319 -3.83 -22.62 24.24
N ASN A 320 -4.35 -22.93 25.43
CA ASN A 320 -4.18 -24.23 26.09
C ASN A 320 -5.48 -25.05 26.14
N GLN A 321 -6.56 -24.58 25.54
CA GLN A 321 -7.85 -25.28 25.55
C GLN A 321 -7.93 -26.34 24.44
N TYR A 322 -7.32 -26.09 23.29
CA TYR A 322 -7.38 -27.02 22.16
C TYR A 322 -6.30 -28.10 22.27
N PRO A 323 -6.49 -29.24 21.58
CA PRO A 323 -5.47 -30.26 21.43
C PRO A 323 -4.14 -29.69 20.87
N ALA A 324 -3.03 -30.33 21.22
CA ALA A 324 -1.69 -29.80 20.97
C ALA A 324 -1.38 -29.57 19.47
N GLU A 325 -2.00 -30.34 18.57
CA GLU A 325 -1.85 -30.21 17.11
C GLU A 325 -2.38 -28.88 16.55
N TRP A 326 -3.18 -28.13 17.31
CA TRP A 326 -3.68 -26.82 16.90
C TRP A 326 -2.70 -25.68 17.19
N LYS A 327 -1.71 -25.90 18.08
CA LYS A 327 -0.76 -24.85 18.45
C LYS A 327 0.10 -24.44 17.25
N GLY A 328 0.16 -23.14 17.00
CA GLY A 328 0.94 -22.55 15.90
C GLY A 328 0.22 -22.48 14.56
N ARG A 329 -1.02 -22.96 14.45
CA ARG A 329 -1.86 -22.71 13.27
C ARG A 329 -2.23 -21.23 13.18
N VAL A 330 -2.23 -20.70 11.97
CA VAL A 330 -2.66 -19.33 11.69
C VAL A 330 -4.11 -19.37 11.24
N VAL A 331 -5.00 -18.69 11.97
CA VAL A 331 -6.41 -18.58 11.66
C VAL A 331 -6.72 -17.15 11.20
N MET A 332 -7.46 -17.02 10.11
CA MET A 332 -7.82 -15.74 9.49
C MET A 332 -9.30 -15.75 9.12
N GLY A 333 -9.99 -14.62 9.29
CA GLY A 333 -11.34 -14.46 8.78
C GLY A 333 -11.35 -14.26 7.27
N ASN A 334 -12.38 -14.77 6.59
CA ASN A 334 -12.64 -14.53 5.18
C ASN A 334 -14.09 -14.09 4.99
N ILE A 335 -14.25 -12.80 4.68
CA ILE A 335 -15.57 -12.15 4.62
C ILE A 335 -16.34 -12.51 3.34
N HIS A 336 -15.65 -12.90 2.27
CA HIS A 336 -16.31 -13.38 1.03
C HIS A 336 -16.80 -14.81 1.17
N GLN A 337 -16.06 -15.66 1.88
CA GLN A 337 -16.44 -17.05 2.12
C GLN A 337 -17.39 -17.21 3.31
N SER A 338 -17.49 -16.19 4.18
CA SER A 338 -18.17 -16.31 5.48
C SER A 338 -17.58 -17.47 6.30
N ALA A 339 -16.25 -17.46 6.43
CA ALA A 339 -15.47 -18.56 6.98
C ALA A 339 -14.27 -18.10 7.80
N LEU A 340 -13.71 -19.01 8.60
CA LEU A 340 -12.35 -18.91 9.12
C LEU A 340 -11.45 -19.88 8.36
N ASN A 341 -10.51 -19.34 7.60
CA ASN A 341 -9.48 -20.13 6.93
C ASN A 341 -8.31 -20.40 7.89
N GLN A 342 -7.53 -21.44 7.60
CA GLN A 342 -6.35 -21.75 8.38
C GLN A 342 -5.16 -22.23 7.54
N ASP A 343 -3.97 -21.85 7.98
CA ASP A 343 -2.70 -22.25 7.38
C ASP A 343 -1.75 -22.84 8.44
N ARG A 344 -0.90 -23.75 7.98
CA ARG A 344 0.21 -24.32 8.76
C ARG A 344 1.53 -23.64 8.40
N LEU A 345 2.22 -23.11 9.40
CA LEU A 345 3.57 -22.55 9.24
C LEU A 345 4.65 -23.63 9.31
N THR A 346 5.60 -23.58 8.38
CA THR A 346 6.79 -24.43 8.37
C THR A 346 8.05 -23.56 8.21
N PRO A 347 9.11 -23.78 9.02
CA PRO A 347 10.34 -23.01 8.88
C PRO A 347 10.98 -23.15 7.50
N ASN A 348 11.53 -22.05 6.98
CA ASN A 348 12.25 -21.97 5.72
C ASN A 348 13.40 -20.97 5.84
N GLY A 349 14.58 -21.46 6.24
CA GLY A 349 15.71 -20.60 6.61
C GLY A 349 15.35 -19.70 7.79
N SER A 350 15.60 -18.40 7.65
CA SER A 350 15.23 -17.36 8.60
C SER A 350 13.76 -16.91 8.51
N SER A 351 12.97 -17.50 7.60
CA SER A 351 11.54 -17.20 7.39
C SER A 351 10.68 -18.47 7.42
N PHE A 352 9.50 -18.43 6.83
CA PHE A 352 8.50 -19.49 6.85
C PHE A 352 7.89 -19.72 5.46
N LYS A 353 7.27 -20.90 5.30
CA LYS A 353 6.23 -21.16 4.31
C LYS A 353 4.92 -21.45 5.04
N ALA A 354 3.82 -21.01 4.47
CA ALA A 354 2.47 -21.30 4.91
C ALA A 354 1.80 -22.24 3.91
N SER A 355 1.25 -23.34 4.40
CA SER A 355 0.53 -24.33 3.59
C SER A 355 -0.94 -24.35 3.98
N GLU A 356 -1.81 -24.46 2.97
CA GLU A 356 -3.26 -24.55 3.12
C GLU A 356 -3.67 -25.73 4.02
N GLU A 357 -4.61 -25.49 4.93
CA GLU A 357 -5.38 -26.55 5.57
C GLU A 357 -6.89 -26.32 5.35
N ALA A 358 -7.70 -27.35 5.60
CA ALA A 358 -9.15 -27.25 5.48
C ALA A 358 -9.70 -26.12 6.37
N ASP A 359 -10.75 -25.43 5.91
CA ASP A 359 -11.40 -24.35 6.66
C ASP A 359 -11.70 -24.74 8.11
N PHE A 360 -11.33 -23.87 9.06
CA PHE A 360 -11.57 -24.11 10.47
C PHE A 360 -13.04 -23.92 10.85
N LEU A 361 -13.72 -22.95 10.23
CA LEU A 361 -15.13 -22.69 10.47
C LEU A 361 -15.81 -22.25 9.17
N LEU A 362 -16.94 -22.89 8.84
CA LEU A 362 -17.83 -22.47 7.76
C LEU A 362 -19.19 -22.06 8.33
N ALA A 363 -19.59 -20.80 8.14
CA ALA A 363 -20.83 -20.28 8.71
C ALA A 363 -22.10 -20.77 8.02
N ASN A 364 -22.04 -21.00 6.70
CA ASN A 364 -23.23 -21.24 5.87
C ASN A 364 -24.31 -20.16 6.06
N ASP A 365 -23.88 -18.94 6.35
CA ASP A 365 -24.69 -17.74 6.52
C ASP A 365 -24.00 -16.60 5.79
N GLY A 366 -24.66 -16.06 4.76
CA GLY A 366 -24.13 -14.98 3.94
C GLY A 366 -24.00 -13.65 4.68
N TRP A 367 -24.47 -13.52 5.92
CA TRP A 367 -24.28 -12.33 6.76
C TRP A 367 -23.04 -12.39 7.65
N PHE A 368 -22.45 -13.57 7.86
CA PHE A 368 -21.32 -13.73 8.76
C PHE A 368 -20.05 -13.06 8.20
N ARG A 369 -19.45 -12.16 8.99
CA ARG A 369 -18.28 -11.35 8.61
C ARG A 369 -17.22 -11.43 9.71
N PRO A 370 -16.36 -12.45 9.68
CA PRO A 370 -15.30 -12.59 10.68
C PRO A 370 -14.21 -11.57 10.38
N VAL A 371 -14.15 -10.49 11.16
CA VAL A 371 -13.21 -9.37 10.94
C VAL A 371 -12.04 -9.35 11.91
N SER A 372 -12.16 -10.05 13.05
CA SER A 372 -11.09 -10.18 14.03
C SER A 372 -11.17 -11.51 14.79
N THR A 373 -10.01 -12.04 15.16
CA THR A 373 -9.87 -13.26 15.96
C THR A 373 -8.80 -13.10 17.03
N GLN A 374 -9.02 -13.62 18.25
CA GLN A 374 -8.02 -13.60 19.33
C GLN A 374 -8.07 -14.86 20.20
N THR A 375 -6.96 -15.18 20.85
CA THR A 375 -6.96 -16.15 21.96
C THR A 375 -7.36 -15.46 23.27
N GLY A 376 -8.39 -15.98 23.94
CA GLY A 376 -8.92 -15.39 25.18
C GLY A 376 -8.26 -15.88 26.48
N PRO A 377 -8.70 -15.37 27.65
CA PRO A 377 -8.17 -15.74 28.96
C PRO A 377 -8.36 -17.23 29.30
N ASP A 378 -9.40 -17.85 28.73
CA ASP A 378 -9.73 -19.28 28.82
C ASP A 378 -8.94 -20.17 27.85
N GLY A 379 -8.17 -19.56 26.93
CA GLY A 379 -7.38 -20.27 25.92
C GLY A 379 -8.19 -20.72 24.71
N ALA A 380 -9.44 -20.29 24.57
CA ALA A 380 -10.26 -20.52 23.39
C ALA A 380 -9.95 -19.52 22.26
N LEU A 381 -10.37 -19.82 21.03
CA LEU A 381 -10.43 -18.84 19.94
C LEU A 381 -11.74 -18.04 20.04
N TRP A 382 -11.60 -16.73 20.03
CA TRP A 382 -12.71 -15.76 20.02
C TRP A 382 -12.79 -15.11 18.65
N VAL A 383 -14.01 -14.92 18.16
CA VAL A 383 -14.30 -14.49 16.79
C VAL A 383 -15.27 -13.32 16.85
N MET A 384 -14.85 -12.22 16.23
CA MET A 384 -15.65 -11.02 16.08
C MET A 384 -16.34 -11.04 14.72
N ASP A 385 -17.66 -11.02 14.78
CA ASP A 385 -18.53 -11.07 13.61
C ASP A 385 -19.22 -9.71 13.44
N TRP A 386 -18.79 -8.97 12.42
CA TRP A 386 -19.40 -7.68 12.05
C TRP A 386 -20.89 -7.82 11.71
N TYR A 387 -21.28 -9.00 11.22
CA TYR A 387 -22.64 -9.41 10.84
C TYR A 387 -23.41 -8.42 9.94
N ASP A 388 -23.13 -8.47 8.64
CA ASP A 388 -23.72 -7.56 7.65
C ASP A 388 -23.96 -8.27 6.32
N ARG A 389 -25.05 -7.90 5.66
CA ARG A 389 -25.39 -8.38 4.32
C ARG A 389 -24.37 -7.96 3.27
N TYR A 390 -23.61 -6.89 3.48
CA TYR A 390 -22.58 -6.40 2.57
C TYR A 390 -21.26 -7.14 2.79
N PRO A 391 -20.82 -7.96 1.80
CA PRO A 391 -19.58 -8.72 1.92
C PRO A 391 -18.32 -7.90 1.71
N CYS A 392 -18.43 -6.71 1.12
CA CYS A 392 -17.26 -5.92 0.78
C CYS A 392 -17.51 -4.41 0.86
N TYR A 393 -16.44 -3.64 0.97
CA TYR A 393 -16.50 -2.18 1.11
C TYR A 393 -17.13 -1.48 -0.09
N GLN A 394 -17.02 -2.05 -1.30
CA GLN A 394 -17.62 -1.46 -2.49
C GLN A 394 -19.15 -1.45 -2.38
N ASN A 395 -19.75 -2.44 -1.70
CA ASN A 395 -21.18 -2.43 -1.41
C ASN A 395 -21.53 -1.31 -0.45
N ALA A 396 -20.78 -1.18 0.65
CA ALA A 396 -20.97 -0.12 1.63
C ALA A 396 -20.78 1.29 1.03
N ASN A 397 -19.82 1.48 0.12
CA ASN A 397 -19.62 2.75 -0.56
C ASN A 397 -20.72 3.05 -1.57
N ALA A 398 -21.19 2.04 -2.30
CA ALA A 398 -22.27 2.18 -3.28
C ALA A 398 -23.64 2.43 -2.62
N ASP A 399 -23.87 1.87 -1.43
CA ASP A 399 -25.08 2.08 -0.63
C ASP A 399 -24.74 2.26 0.86
N PRO A 400 -24.24 3.43 1.28
CA PRO A 400 -23.86 3.67 2.67
C PRO A 400 -25.03 3.57 3.65
N GLU A 401 -26.26 3.85 3.18
CA GLU A 401 -27.48 3.73 4.00
C GLU A 401 -27.91 2.27 4.22
N GLY A 402 -27.42 1.33 3.39
CA GLY A 402 -27.71 -0.09 3.51
C GLY A 402 -26.77 -0.89 4.41
N VAL A 403 -25.68 -0.28 4.90
CA VAL A 403 -24.80 -0.89 5.92
C VAL A 403 -25.62 -1.14 7.17
N ASP A 404 -25.56 -2.37 7.69
CA ASP A 404 -26.35 -2.75 8.86
C ASP A 404 -25.84 -2.04 10.12
N ARG A 405 -26.74 -1.47 10.92
CA ARG A 405 -26.44 -0.78 12.20
C ARG A 405 -27.15 -1.38 13.39
N GLU A 406 -27.64 -2.62 13.25
CA GLU A 406 -28.50 -3.27 14.24
C GLU A 406 -27.91 -4.56 14.79
N HIS A 407 -26.93 -5.14 14.10
CA HIS A 407 -26.40 -6.47 14.36
C HIS A 407 -24.88 -6.46 14.55
N GLY A 408 -24.40 -7.47 15.25
CA GLY A 408 -22.99 -7.70 15.52
C GLY A 408 -22.86 -8.76 16.61
N ARG A 409 -21.82 -9.59 16.54
CA ARG A 409 -21.74 -10.77 17.41
C ARG A 409 -20.31 -11.06 17.84
N ILE A 410 -20.20 -11.58 19.05
CA ILE A 410 -18.97 -12.19 19.56
C ILE A 410 -19.24 -13.68 19.76
N TRP A 411 -18.48 -14.49 19.03
CA TRP A 411 -18.50 -15.93 19.13
C TRP A 411 -17.23 -16.44 19.82
N ARG A 412 -17.37 -17.54 20.54
CA ARG A 412 -16.26 -18.28 21.13
C ARG A 412 -16.29 -19.72 20.59
N VAL A 413 -15.17 -20.17 20.03
CA VAL A 413 -15.02 -21.55 19.58
C VAL A 413 -14.31 -22.32 20.68
N VAL A 414 -15.00 -23.28 21.31
CA VAL A 414 -14.45 -24.06 22.43
C VAL A 414 -14.20 -25.51 22.02
N PHE A 415 -13.29 -26.18 22.70
CA PHE A 415 -13.07 -27.62 22.57
C PHE A 415 -13.69 -28.38 23.75
N THR A 416 -14.65 -29.25 23.46
CA THR A 416 -15.34 -30.10 24.46
C THR A 416 -15.08 -31.59 24.26
N GLY A 417 -14.44 -31.97 23.15
CA GLY A 417 -14.17 -33.36 22.79
C GLY A 417 -15.47 -34.15 22.66
N ASP A 418 -15.55 -35.29 23.35
CA ASP A 418 -16.72 -36.17 23.31
C ASP A 418 -17.85 -35.74 24.28
N ARG A 419 -17.77 -34.55 24.88
CA ARG A 419 -18.73 -34.05 25.89
C ARG A 419 -19.44 -32.79 25.40
N PRO A 420 -20.32 -32.88 24.40
CA PRO A 420 -20.96 -31.71 23.83
C PRO A 420 -21.78 -30.95 24.90
N GLY A 421 -21.66 -29.62 24.92
CA GLY A 421 -22.34 -28.75 25.89
C GLY A 421 -21.69 -28.69 27.27
N ALA A 422 -20.52 -29.31 27.48
CA ALA A 422 -19.80 -29.20 28.75
C ALA A 422 -19.54 -27.71 29.12
N PRO A 423 -19.76 -27.28 30.38
CA PRO A 423 -19.46 -25.92 30.80
C PRO A 423 -18.00 -25.57 30.55
N VAL A 424 -17.75 -24.42 29.93
CA VAL A 424 -16.40 -23.90 29.66
C VAL A 424 -16.40 -22.42 30.07
N PRO A 425 -15.72 -22.07 31.17
CA PRO A 425 -15.75 -20.69 31.67
C PRO A 425 -15.03 -19.75 30.71
N SER A 426 -15.44 -18.49 30.64
CA SER A 426 -14.81 -17.44 29.79
C SER A 426 -13.43 -17.02 30.28
N ARG A 427 -13.12 -17.28 31.55
CA ARG A 427 -11.87 -16.95 32.23
C ARG A 427 -11.60 -17.91 33.40
N PRO A 428 -10.36 -18.04 33.89
CA PRO A 428 -10.02 -18.98 34.97
C PRO A 428 -10.77 -18.79 36.29
N GLY A 429 -11.22 -17.57 36.59
CA GLY A 429 -12.03 -17.27 37.75
C GLY A 429 -12.84 -15.99 37.56
N LYS A 430 -14.05 -15.94 38.12
CA LYS A 430 -14.96 -14.79 38.02
C LYS A 430 -14.40 -13.51 38.66
N ASP A 431 -13.61 -13.65 39.72
CA ASP A 431 -12.99 -12.54 40.46
C ASP A 431 -11.54 -12.28 40.01
N MET A 432 -11.14 -12.78 38.84
CA MET A 432 -9.78 -12.59 38.32
C MET A 432 -9.50 -11.11 38.08
N ASP A 433 -8.43 -10.59 38.69
CA ASP A 433 -7.86 -9.28 38.40
C ASP A 433 -6.32 -9.36 38.51
N LEU A 434 -5.65 -9.49 37.36
CA LEU A 434 -4.20 -9.60 37.32
C LEU A 434 -3.50 -8.28 37.67
N SER A 435 -4.19 -7.13 37.59
CA SER A 435 -3.60 -5.84 37.94
C SER A 435 -3.24 -5.75 39.43
N GLN A 436 -3.96 -6.51 40.28
CA GLN A 436 -3.75 -6.61 41.73
C GLN A 436 -2.67 -7.62 42.11
N SER A 437 -2.20 -8.45 41.17
CA SER A 437 -1.13 -9.41 41.44
C SER A 437 0.20 -8.70 41.74
N SER A 438 0.96 -9.27 42.67
CA SER A 438 2.31 -8.83 42.98
C SER A 438 3.25 -9.09 41.79
N PRO A 439 4.36 -8.34 41.66
CA PRO A 439 5.35 -8.58 40.61
C PRO A 439 5.90 -10.02 40.57
N ARG A 440 6.00 -10.70 41.72
CA ARG A 440 6.41 -12.11 41.77
C ARG A 440 5.36 -13.07 41.23
N GLU A 441 4.08 -12.84 41.56
CA GLU A 441 2.97 -13.63 41.00
C GLU A 441 2.87 -13.45 39.48
N LEU A 442 3.02 -12.22 39.00
CA LEU A 442 3.06 -11.93 37.56
C LEU A 442 4.28 -12.61 36.88
N THR A 443 5.44 -12.61 37.54
CA THR A 443 6.63 -13.32 37.03
C THR A 443 6.37 -14.82 36.87
N ALA A 444 5.62 -15.44 37.80
CA ALA A 444 5.23 -16.84 37.69
C ALA A 444 4.28 -17.11 36.51
N LEU A 445 3.42 -16.15 36.15
CA LEU A 445 2.51 -16.27 35.00
C LEU A 445 3.22 -16.26 33.64
N LEU A 446 4.48 -15.86 33.57
CA LEU A 446 5.28 -16.00 32.34
C LEU A 446 5.49 -17.47 31.92
N ASP A 447 5.28 -18.42 32.85
CA ASP A 447 5.31 -19.87 32.60
C ASP A 447 3.91 -20.47 32.28
N HIS A 448 2.85 -19.67 32.29
CA HIS A 448 1.48 -20.17 32.12
C HIS A 448 1.26 -20.80 30.73
N PRO A 449 0.52 -21.91 30.56
CA PRO A 449 0.39 -22.59 29.25
C PRO A 449 -0.44 -21.83 28.19
N ASN A 450 -1.25 -20.85 28.59
CA ASN A 450 -2.00 -19.95 27.70
C ASN A 450 -1.22 -18.64 27.44
N ILE A 451 -1.03 -18.31 26.18
CA ILE A 451 -0.35 -17.08 25.71
C ILE A 451 -0.94 -15.79 26.29
N TRP A 452 -2.26 -15.73 26.50
CA TRP A 452 -2.93 -14.54 27.02
C TRP A 452 -2.35 -14.13 28.39
N HIS A 453 -2.22 -15.09 29.30
CA HIS A 453 -1.69 -14.86 30.65
C HIS A 453 -0.24 -14.38 30.61
N ARG A 454 0.58 -14.95 29.72
CA ARG A 454 1.98 -14.53 29.55
C ARG A 454 2.09 -13.09 29.06
N ARG A 455 1.30 -12.73 28.02
CA ARG A 455 1.29 -11.39 27.42
C ARG A 455 0.78 -10.34 28.41
N VAL A 456 -0.29 -10.63 29.14
CA VAL A 456 -0.83 -9.72 30.18
C VAL A 456 0.17 -9.57 31.33
N ALA A 457 0.79 -10.65 31.79
CA ALA A 457 1.80 -10.59 32.84
C ALA A 457 3.02 -9.75 32.43
N GLN A 458 3.58 -9.97 31.23
CA GLN A 458 4.68 -9.16 30.71
C GLN A 458 4.29 -7.67 30.64
N ARG A 459 3.10 -7.35 30.11
CA ARG A 459 2.58 -5.97 30.05
C ARG A 459 2.52 -5.34 31.45
N LEU A 460 1.90 -6.02 32.41
CA LEU A 460 1.74 -5.51 33.77
C LEU A 460 3.08 -5.34 34.50
N LEU A 461 4.03 -6.26 34.29
CA LEU A 461 5.39 -6.13 34.83
C LEU A 461 6.09 -4.89 34.28
N ARG A 462 5.98 -4.63 32.97
CA ARG A 462 6.48 -3.41 32.32
C ARG A 462 5.84 -2.15 32.91
N GLU A 463 4.54 -2.19 33.18
CA GLU A 463 3.80 -1.04 33.72
C GLU A 463 4.17 -0.76 35.19
N LYS A 464 4.38 -1.81 35.99
CA LYS A 464 4.77 -1.69 37.41
C LYS A 464 6.23 -1.26 37.60
N LYS A 465 7.13 -1.59 36.66
CA LYS A 465 8.58 -1.25 36.69
C LYS A 465 9.28 -1.58 38.02
N ASP A 466 8.92 -2.70 38.65
CA ASP A 466 9.55 -3.13 39.91
C ASP A 466 10.93 -3.75 39.64
N ALA A 467 12.01 -3.19 40.19
CA ALA A 467 13.36 -3.69 39.97
C ALA A 467 13.67 -4.99 40.74
N SER A 468 12.90 -5.33 41.77
CA SER A 468 13.15 -6.49 42.65
C SER A 468 13.02 -7.84 41.93
N ILE A 469 12.22 -7.91 40.86
CA ILE A 469 12.01 -9.14 40.07
C ILE A 469 13.16 -9.45 39.12
N ARG A 470 14.17 -8.57 38.98
CA ARG A 470 15.25 -8.77 38.01
C ARG A 470 15.94 -10.12 38.17
N SER A 471 16.25 -10.49 39.42
CA SER A 471 16.88 -11.78 39.73
C SER A 471 15.98 -12.96 39.42
N ASP A 472 14.68 -12.85 39.71
CA ASP A 472 13.66 -13.86 39.41
C ASP A 472 13.50 -14.06 37.89
N LEU A 473 13.46 -12.97 37.12
CA LEU A 473 13.39 -13.02 35.65
C LEU A 473 14.67 -13.61 35.03
N ALA A 474 15.85 -13.22 35.51
CA ALA A 474 17.12 -13.76 35.02
C ALA A 474 17.26 -15.27 35.30
N ALA A 475 16.82 -15.71 36.49
CA ALA A 475 16.75 -17.12 36.84
C ALA A 475 15.77 -17.87 35.93
N LEU A 476 14.59 -17.29 35.65
CA LEU A 476 13.59 -17.90 34.77
C LEU A 476 14.08 -18.01 33.31
N ALA A 477 14.78 -17.00 32.78
CA ALA A 477 15.31 -17.04 31.42
C ALA A 477 16.42 -18.08 31.23
N THR A 478 17.17 -18.39 32.28
CA THR A 478 18.30 -19.36 32.26
C THR A 478 17.89 -20.78 32.69
N ALA A 479 16.64 -20.98 33.11
CA ALA A 479 16.15 -22.26 33.61
C ALA A 479 15.96 -23.30 32.50
N ALA A 480 16.98 -24.14 32.25
CA ALA A 480 16.97 -25.16 31.19
C ALA A 480 15.85 -26.22 31.33
N ASN A 481 15.27 -26.38 32.52
CA ASN A 481 14.13 -27.27 32.77
C ASN A 481 12.76 -26.64 32.45
N LYS A 482 12.72 -25.37 32.03
CA LYS A 482 11.49 -24.67 31.63
C LYS A 482 11.32 -24.68 30.11
N PRO A 483 10.07 -24.61 29.61
CA PRO A 483 9.82 -24.43 28.18
C PRO A 483 10.53 -23.21 27.62
N LEU A 484 10.99 -23.28 26.37
CA LEU A 484 11.69 -22.18 25.70
C LEU A 484 10.85 -20.90 25.67
N GLU A 485 9.54 -21.02 25.50
CA GLU A 485 8.60 -19.90 25.52
C GLU A 485 8.67 -19.16 26.86
N THR A 486 8.80 -19.89 27.98
CA THR A 486 8.89 -19.29 29.32
C THR A 486 10.18 -18.49 29.47
N ARG A 487 11.28 -19.07 28.98
CA ARG A 487 12.59 -18.43 29.00
C ARG A 487 12.62 -17.16 28.15
N LEU A 488 12.01 -17.20 26.97
CA LEU A 488 11.86 -16.07 26.07
C LEU A 488 11.02 -14.95 26.70
N PHE A 489 9.85 -15.26 27.28
CA PHE A 489 9.02 -14.27 27.97
C PHE A 489 9.75 -13.59 29.12
N ALA A 490 10.54 -14.33 29.91
CA ALA A 490 11.38 -13.75 30.96
C ALA A 490 12.44 -12.80 30.38
N PHE A 491 13.11 -13.20 29.30
CA PHE A 491 14.13 -12.40 28.63
C PHE A 491 13.55 -11.12 27.99
N TRP A 492 12.41 -11.24 27.33
CA TRP A 492 11.66 -10.11 26.79
C TRP A 492 11.17 -9.16 27.88
N THR A 493 10.72 -9.70 29.01
CA THR A 493 10.30 -8.92 30.16
C THR A 493 11.47 -8.12 30.75
N LEU A 494 12.66 -8.72 30.87
CA LEU A 494 13.88 -7.99 31.28
C LEU A 494 14.16 -6.78 30.38
N HIS A 495 14.03 -6.95 29.06
CA HIS A 495 14.23 -5.84 28.11
C HIS A 495 13.15 -4.77 28.28
N SER A 496 11.87 -5.15 28.22
CA SER A 496 10.76 -4.20 28.25
C SER A 496 10.63 -3.43 29.58
N THR A 497 11.11 -4.00 30.69
CA THR A 497 11.18 -3.34 32.01
C THR A 497 12.44 -2.50 32.21
N GLU A 498 13.33 -2.43 31.21
CA GLU A 498 14.63 -1.74 31.28
C GLU A 498 15.59 -2.35 32.32
N LEU A 499 15.36 -3.60 32.75
CA LEU A 499 16.17 -4.32 33.74
C LEU A 499 17.27 -5.20 33.11
N LEU A 500 17.35 -5.25 31.78
CA LEU A 500 18.31 -6.08 31.04
C LEU A 500 19.73 -5.49 31.05
N GLU A 501 20.68 -6.25 31.58
CA GLU A 501 22.10 -5.90 31.58
C GLU A 501 22.87 -6.43 30.38
N GLU A 502 23.94 -5.71 29.99
CA GLU A 502 24.86 -6.14 28.94
C GLU A 502 25.55 -7.49 29.24
N SER A 503 25.84 -7.78 30.51
CA SER A 503 26.38 -9.07 30.96
C SER A 503 25.42 -10.23 30.72
N PHE A 504 24.12 -10.00 30.93
CA PHE A 504 23.09 -11.00 30.70
C PHE A 504 22.85 -11.22 29.20
N LEU A 505 22.92 -10.16 28.39
CA LEU A 505 22.90 -10.30 26.93
C LEU A 505 24.03 -11.19 26.41
N ASP A 506 25.24 -11.06 26.94
CA ASP A 506 26.37 -11.91 26.58
C ASP A 506 26.18 -13.37 26.98
N GLN A 507 25.50 -13.61 28.10
CA GLN A 507 25.12 -14.95 28.53
C GLN A 507 24.11 -15.55 27.55
N MET A 508 23.05 -14.81 27.20
CA MET A 508 22.02 -15.26 26.25
C MET A 508 22.57 -15.45 24.83
N ALA A 509 23.57 -14.67 24.42
CA ALA A 509 24.28 -14.85 23.15
C ALA A 509 25.05 -16.18 23.06
N ARG A 510 25.26 -16.87 24.19
CA ARG A 510 25.94 -18.18 24.27
C ARG A 510 24.99 -19.32 24.66
N ASP A 511 23.69 -19.06 24.72
CA ASP A 511 22.70 -20.07 25.09
C ASP A 511 22.62 -21.20 24.05
N SER A 512 22.21 -22.40 24.45
CA SER A 512 22.03 -23.51 23.52
C SER A 512 20.87 -23.29 22.54
N GLU A 513 19.86 -22.50 22.93
CA GLU A 513 18.67 -22.25 22.14
C GLU A 513 18.87 -21.10 21.12
N PRO A 514 18.72 -21.34 19.80
CA PRO A 514 18.89 -20.31 18.78
C PRO A 514 17.93 -19.12 18.94
N ALA A 515 16.73 -19.33 19.46
CA ALA A 515 15.77 -18.25 19.68
C ALA A 515 16.27 -17.24 20.72
N LEU A 516 16.91 -17.69 21.80
CA LEU A 516 17.51 -16.79 22.81
C LEU A 516 18.71 -16.03 22.24
N ARG A 517 19.56 -16.70 21.46
CA ARG A 517 20.69 -16.06 20.76
C ARG A 517 20.22 -15.02 19.73
N SER A 518 19.14 -15.32 19.00
CA SER A 518 18.51 -14.38 18.05
C SER A 518 18.02 -13.12 18.77
N TRP A 519 17.32 -13.27 19.90
CA TRP A 519 16.88 -12.13 20.70
C TRP A 519 18.02 -11.37 21.38
N ALA A 520 19.14 -12.03 21.71
CA ALA A 520 20.33 -11.34 22.19
C ALA A 520 20.93 -10.42 21.11
N ALA A 521 20.97 -10.84 19.84
CA ALA A 521 21.32 -9.97 18.72
C ALA A 521 20.31 -8.82 18.56
N ARG A 522 19.00 -9.13 18.49
CA ARG A 522 17.94 -8.10 18.35
C ARG A 522 18.03 -7.04 19.45
N PHE A 523 18.10 -7.42 20.72
CA PHE A 523 18.20 -6.47 21.82
C PHE A 523 19.52 -5.70 21.85
N THR A 524 20.59 -6.22 21.26
CA THR A 524 21.82 -5.43 21.06
C THR A 524 21.57 -4.26 20.13
N GLY A 525 20.86 -4.49 19.01
CA GLY A 525 20.47 -3.43 18.08
C GLY A 525 19.39 -2.50 18.62
N GLU A 526 18.34 -3.03 19.25
CA GLU A 526 17.20 -2.24 19.77
C GLU A 526 17.64 -1.19 20.79
N ARG A 527 18.59 -1.56 21.66
CA ARG A 527 19.13 -0.67 22.69
C ARG A 527 20.05 0.41 22.14
N ARG A 528 20.60 0.23 20.94
CA ARG A 528 21.50 1.18 20.24
C ARG A 528 22.70 1.63 21.09
N LEU A 529 23.23 0.76 21.95
CA LEU A 529 24.41 1.02 22.78
C LEU A 529 25.69 0.56 22.06
N ALA A 530 26.23 1.42 21.20
CA ALA A 530 27.46 1.12 20.46
C ALA A 530 28.65 0.96 21.43
N SER A 531 29.33 -0.19 21.36
CA SER A 531 30.48 -0.52 22.21
C SER A 531 31.27 -1.70 21.65
N GLU A 532 32.50 -1.88 22.14
CA GLU A 532 33.31 -3.08 21.86
C GLU A 532 32.57 -4.36 22.29
N ARG A 533 31.91 -4.32 23.46
CA ARG A 533 31.09 -5.44 23.96
C ARG A 533 29.92 -5.80 23.04
N ALA A 534 29.23 -4.79 22.51
CA ALA A 534 28.19 -5.01 21.50
C ALA A 534 28.77 -5.61 20.21
N SER A 535 29.95 -5.16 19.80
CA SER A 535 30.67 -5.73 18.65
C SER A 535 31.02 -7.20 18.88
N ASP A 536 31.69 -7.53 19.98
CA ASP A 536 32.08 -8.91 20.32
C ASP A 536 30.89 -9.87 20.32
N ARG A 537 29.75 -9.41 20.83
CA ARG A 537 28.50 -10.18 20.83
C ARG A 537 27.99 -10.42 19.40
N LEU A 538 27.94 -9.38 18.56
CA LEU A 538 27.48 -9.53 17.17
C LEU A 538 28.48 -10.34 16.31
N ILE A 539 29.78 -10.22 16.56
CA ILE A 539 30.83 -11.03 15.92
C ILE A 539 30.63 -12.51 16.25
N LEU A 540 30.41 -12.84 17.52
CA LEU A 540 30.12 -14.21 17.95
C LEU A 540 28.90 -14.78 17.23
N LEU A 541 27.81 -14.00 17.15
CA LEU A 541 26.54 -14.43 16.59
C LEU A 541 26.51 -14.43 15.05
N ALA A 542 27.39 -13.66 14.40
CA ALA A 542 27.47 -13.61 12.93
C ALA A 542 27.82 -14.98 12.32
N SER A 543 28.58 -15.81 13.04
CA SER A 543 28.99 -17.15 12.61
C SER A 543 28.08 -18.28 13.10
N ASP A 544 26.90 -17.96 13.66
CA ASP A 544 26.00 -18.96 14.22
C ASP A 544 25.57 -20.00 13.17
N GLN A 545 25.23 -21.21 13.62
CA GLN A 545 24.74 -22.25 12.72
C GLN A 545 23.30 -21.97 12.27
N ASP A 546 22.50 -21.34 13.13
CA ASP A 546 21.09 -21.07 12.85
C ASP A 546 20.92 -19.78 12.01
N PRO A 547 20.23 -19.83 10.86
CA PRO A 547 19.99 -18.66 10.02
C PRO A 547 19.17 -17.56 10.72
N SER A 548 18.28 -17.87 11.67
CA SER A 548 17.49 -16.84 12.38
C SER A 548 18.37 -15.94 13.25
N VAL A 549 19.45 -16.51 13.81
CA VAL A 549 20.44 -15.77 14.61
C VAL A 549 21.22 -14.83 13.70
N ARG A 550 21.71 -15.34 12.56
CA ARG A 550 22.44 -14.54 11.56
C ARG A 550 21.58 -13.41 10.98
N PHE A 551 20.32 -13.69 10.67
CA PHE A 551 19.35 -12.65 10.28
C PHE A 551 19.20 -11.58 11.36
N SER A 552 19.09 -11.99 12.63
CA SER A 552 18.99 -11.05 13.76
C SER A 552 20.25 -10.18 13.92
N VAL A 553 21.44 -10.71 13.60
CA VAL A 553 22.67 -9.91 13.54
C VAL A 553 22.58 -8.85 12.44
N ALA A 554 22.13 -9.21 11.24
CA ALA A 554 21.94 -8.24 10.15
C ALA A 554 20.98 -7.11 10.54
N VAL A 555 19.86 -7.44 11.19
CA VAL A 555 18.90 -6.47 11.72
C VAL A 555 19.53 -5.57 12.79
N ALA A 556 20.29 -6.15 13.72
CA ALA A 556 20.98 -5.38 14.76
C ALA A 556 22.01 -4.42 14.15
N THR A 557 22.80 -4.88 13.18
CA THR A 557 23.74 -4.04 12.43
C THR A 557 22.99 -2.91 11.73
N ARG A 558 21.86 -3.20 11.06
CA ARG A 558 21.02 -2.18 10.43
C ARG A 558 20.64 -1.06 11.40
N GLN A 559 20.26 -1.38 12.64
CA GLN A 559 19.87 -0.41 13.67
C GLN A 559 21.01 0.48 14.18
N PHE A 560 22.26 0.09 13.96
CA PHE A 560 23.41 0.97 14.21
C PHE A 560 23.84 1.77 12.98
N THR A 561 23.74 1.16 11.79
CA THR A 561 24.12 1.81 10.52
C THR A 561 23.08 2.81 9.99
N SER A 562 21.85 2.74 10.49
CA SER A 562 20.76 3.66 10.17
C SER A 562 19.90 3.93 11.40
N GLY A 563 19.42 5.17 11.53
CA GLY A 563 18.45 5.55 12.57
C GLY A 563 17.09 4.86 12.45
N SER A 564 16.76 4.25 11.29
CA SER A 564 15.48 3.59 11.00
C SER A 564 15.70 2.23 10.33
N LEU A 565 14.78 1.30 10.57
CA LEU A 565 14.88 -0.08 10.04
C LEU A 565 14.73 -0.14 8.51
N THR A 566 13.69 0.50 7.96
CA THR A 566 13.32 0.35 6.54
C THR A 566 13.94 1.40 5.62
N VAL A 567 14.22 2.60 6.13
CA VAL A 567 14.78 3.75 5.37
C VAL A 567 16.12 4.19 5.93
N ASN A 568 16.95 4.80 5.10
CA ASN A 568 18.22 5.37 5.53
C ASN A 568 17.98 6.70 6.21
N THR A 569 18.34 6.79 7.49
CA THR A 569 18.34 8.03 8.27
C THR A 569 19.64 8.12 9.05
N PRO A 570 20.10 9.32 9.44
CA PRO A 570 21.36 9.49 10.17
C PRO A 570 21.49 8.48 11.33
N PRO A 571 22.64 7.77 11.44
CA PRO A 571 22.82 6.75 12.47
C PRO A 571 22.87 7.39 13.86
N PRO A 572 22.40 6.69 14.91
CA PRO A 572 22.38 7.19 16.28
C PRO A 572 23.80 7.40 16.87
N SER A 573 24.75 6.53 16.54
CA SER A 573 26.22 6.65 16.71
C SER A 573 26.86 5.30 16.36
N GLY A 574 27.97 5.30 15.62
CA GLY A 574 28.73 4.09 15.27
C GLY A 574 30.07 3.94 16.00
N ALA A 575 30.41 4.86 16.91
CA ALA A 575 31.71 4.90 17.55
C ALA A 575 31.98 3.61 18.35
N GLY A 576 33.08 2.92 18.04
CA GLY A 576 33.50 1.68 18.72
C GLY A 576 32.91 0.39 18.14
N MET A 577 32.20 0.43 17.01
CA MET A 577 31.72 -0.77 16.34
C MET A 577 32.75 -1.37 15.37
N ASN A 578 32.96 -2.69 15.42
CA ASN A 578 33.82 -3.42 14.50
C ASN A 578 33.02 -4.00 13.31
N TRP A 579 32.76 -3.17 12.29
CA TRP A 579 31.93 -3.57 11.14
C TRP A 579 32.48 -4.75 10.36
N ALA A 580 33.78 -4.75 10.06
CA ALA A 580 34.40 -5.85 9.32
C ALA A 580 34.28 -7.18 10.08
N GLY A 581 34.53 -7.15 11.40
CA GLY A 581 34.38 -8.34 12.24
C GLY A 581 32.95 -8.87 12.31
N ILE A 582 31.93 -8.03 12.14
CA ILE A 582 30.52 -8.45 12.16
C ILE A 582 30.07 -8.94 10.78
N LEU A 583 30.30 -8.12 9.74
CA LEU A 583 29.74 -8.32 8.41
C LEU A 583 30.44 -9.45 7.66
N VAL A 584 31.76 -9.58 7.76
CA VAL A 584 32.50 -10.61 7.03
C VAL A 584 32.05 -12.00 7.48
N PRO A 585 32.11 -12.40 8.77
CA PRO A 585 31.67 -13.73 9.17
C PRO A 585 30.18 -13.97 8.91
N LEU A 586 29.35 -12.92 8.99
CA LEU A 586 27.93 -13.00 8.65
C LEU A 586 27.72 -13.39 7.18
N ILE A 587 28.45 -12.76 6.25
CA ILE A 587 28.38 -13.07 4.82
C ILE A 587 28.96 -14.47 4.56
N GLU A 588 30.14 -14.76 5.10
CA GLU A 588 30.84 -16.04 4.91
C GLU A 588 29.97 -17.23 5.35
N LYS A 589 29.35 -17.11 6.53
CA LYS A 589 28.47 -18.15 7.08
C LYS A 589 27.11 -18.25 6.39
N SER A 590 26.70 -17.20 5.67
CA SER A 590 25.41 -17.11 4.99
C SER A 590 25.52 -17.25 3.47
N ALA A 591 26.62 -17.80 2.96
CA ALA A 591 26.86 -17.93 1.52
C ALA A 591 25.74 -18.67 0.74
N ASP A 592 24.97 -19.55 1.39
CA ASP A 592 23.79 -20.19 0.77
C ASP A 592 22.68 -19.15 0.48
N ALA A 593 22.43 -18.91 -0.80
CA ALA A 593 21.42 -17.96 -1.27
C ALA A 593 19.96 -18.45 -1.13
N LYS A 594 19.72 -19.65 -0.59
CA LYS A 594 18.35 -20.17 -0.40
C LYS A 594 17.59 -19.52 0.74
N ASP A 595 18.29 -18.82 1.65
CA ASP A 595 17.63 -18.13 2.74
C ASP A 595 16.78 -16.95 2.22
N PRO A 596 15.49 -16.86 2.59
CA PRO A 596 14.61 -15.82 2.04
C PRO A 596 14.91 -14.39 2.51
N LEU A 597 15.52 -14.19 3.69
CA LEU A 597 15.66 -12.84 4.29
C LEU A 597 17.12 -12.38 4.42
N ILE A 598 18.06 -13.29 4.67
CA ILE A 598 19.45 -12.91 4.97
C ILE A 598 20.09 -12.08 3.83
N PRO A 599 20.00 -12.46 2.54
CA PRO A 599 20.59 -11.65 1.47
C PRO A 599 20.05 -10.21 1.44
N PHE A 600 18.75 -10.05 1.71
CA PHE A 600 18.10 -8.74 1.79
C PHE A 600 18.57 -7.95 3.03
N ALA A 601 18.57 -8.57 4.20
CA ALA A 601 18.94 -7.91 5.46
C ALA A 601 20.42 -7.51 5.50
N VAL A 602 21.32 -8.36 4.98
CA VAL A 602 22.74 -8.05 4.84
C VAL A 602 22.93 -6.84 3.93
N TRP A 603 22.23 -6.77 2.81
CA TRP A 603 22.30 -5.61 1.94
C TRP A 603 21.87 -4.31 2.66
N LEU A 604 20.75 -4.34 3.39
CA LEU A 604 20.31 -3.16 4.15
C LEU A 604 21.29 -2.73 5.25
N ALA A 605 22.01 -3.68 5.85
CA ALA A 605 23.03 -3.39 6.85
C ALA A 605 24.33 -2.83 6.22
N VAL A 606 24.71 -3.31 5.04
CA VAL A 606 25.94 -2.91 4.35
C VAL A 606 25.79 -1.57 3.62
N GLU A 607 24.65 -1.31 3.00
CA GLU A 607 24.49 -0.17 2.08
C GLU A 607 24.82 1.20 2.70
N PRO A 608 24.42 1.55 3.94
CA PRO A 608 24.77 2.83 4.53
C PRO A 608 26.29 2.99 4.76
N LEU A 609 26.94 1.93 5.26
CA LEU A 609 28.39 1.90 5.48
C LEU A 609 29.16 2.00 4.17
N PHE A 610 28.65 1.36 3.13
CA PHE A 610 29.23 1.39 1.79
C PHE A 610 29.22 2.79 1.19
N VAL A 611 28.16 3.57 1.42
CA VAL A 611 28.07 4.96 0.96
C VAL A 611 29.11 5.85 1.66
N GLU A 612 29.40 5.60 2.94
CA GLU A 612 30.44 6.31 3.69
C GLU A 612 31.85 5.99 3.18
N ASP A 613 32.21 4.70 3.10
CA ASP A 613 33.49 4.24 2.54
C ASP A 613 33.33 2.92 1.75
N PRO A 614 33.37 2.96 0.41
CA PRO A 614 33.23 1.76 -0.41
C PRO A 614 34.49 0.88 -0.43
N GLY A 615 35.67 1.41 -0.06
CA GLY A 615 36.96 0.76 -0.26
C GLY A 615 37.07 -0.65 0.35
N PRO A 616 36.83 -0.81 1.66
CA PRO A 616 36.91 -2.11 2.34
C PRO A 616 35.98 -3.16 1.75
N ALA A 617 34.74 -2.79 1.41
CA ALA A 617 33.75 -3.71 0.83
C ALA A 617 34.16 -4.17 -0.58
N LEU A 618 34.64 -3.25 -1.42
CA LEU A 618 35.13 -3.58 -2.77
C LEU A 618 36.37 -4.48 -2.71
N GLN A 619 37.29 -4.21 -1.78
CA GLN A 619 38.48 -5.03 -1.58
C GLN A 619 38.10 -6.45 -1.16
N TRP A 620 37.28 -6.60 -0.11
CA TRP A 620 36.86 -7.92 0.37
C TRP A 620 36.10 -8.71 -0.70
N LEU A 621 35.19 -8.07 -1.45
CA LEU A 621 34.47 -8.72 -2.55
C LEU A 621 35.41 -9.19 -3.66
N ALA A 622 36.46 -8.45 -3.97
CA ALA A 622 37.42 -8.80 -5.01
C ALA A 622 38.35 -9.96 -4.59
N GLU A 623 38.77 -9.96 -3.33
CA GLU A 623 39.75 -10.93 -2.79
C GLU A 623 39.07 -12.23 -2.35
N SER A 624 37.97 -12.14 -1.60
CA SER A 624 37.32 -13.29 -0.94
C SER A 624 35.94 -13.63 -1.50
N GLY A 625 35.32 -12.74 -2.29
CA GLY A 625 33.93 -12.91 -2.74
C GLY A 625 33.66 -14.23 -3.47
N ARG A 626 34.66 -14.81 -4.17
CA ARG A 626 34.52 -16.10 -4.87
C ARG A 626 34.03 -17.24 -3.97
N GLU A 627 34.51 -17.30 -2.74
CA GLU A 627 34.26 -18.41 -1.83
C GLU A 627 32.84 -18.39 -1.24
N HIS A 628 32.12 -17.27 -1.41
CA HIS A 628 30.82 -17.00 -0.80
C HIS A 628 29.69 -16.74 -1.81
N LEU A 629 29.86 -17.25 -3.03
CA LEU A 629 28.80 -17.27 -4.04
C LEU A 629 27.67 -18.24 -3.61
N PRO A 630 26.39 -17.90 -3.88
CA PRO A 630 25.93 -16.80 -4.73
C PRO A 630 25.78 -15.44 -4.02
N LEU A 631 25.77 -15.40 -2.68
CA LEU A 631 25.46 -14.19 -1.91
C LEU A 631 26.40 -13.02 -2.24
N SER A 632 27.72 -13.26 -2.25
CA SER A 632 28.72 -12.25 -2.61
C SER A 632 28.53 -11.68 -4.03
N GLY A 633 28.03 -12.49 -4.97
CA GLY A 633 27.68 -12.05 -6.32
C GLY A 633 26.48 -11.11 -6.31
N GLN A 634 25.45 -11.41 -5.53
CA GLN A 634 24.31 -10.50 -5.34
C GLN A 634 24.75 -9.18 -4.71
N LEU A 635 25.62 -9.22 -3.72
CA LEU A 635 26.21 -8.03 -3.10
C LEU A 635 27.06 -7.24 -4.11
N ALA A 636 27.92 -7.89 -4.90
CA ALA A 636 28.72 -7.23 -5.93
C ALA A 636 27.85 -6.52 -6.98
N ARG A 637 26.73 -7.12 -7.39
CA ARG A 637 25.74 -6.49 -8.26
C ARG A 637 25.15 -5.23 -7.62
N LYS A 638 24.66 -5.32 -6.38
CA LYS A 638 24.02 -4.20 -5.68
C LYS A 638 25.00 -3.07 -5.36
N VAL A 639 26.22 -3.40 -4.93
CA VAL A 639 27.34 -2.46 -4.69
C VAL A 639 27.69 -1.71 -5.98
N ALA A 640 27.85 -2.41 -7.09
CA ALA A 640 28.17 -1.78 -8.37
C ALA A 640 27.03 -0.88 -8.88
N ARG A 641 25.77 -1.30 -8.72
CA ARG A 641 24.60 -0.46 -9.00
C ARG A 641 24.58 0.78 -8.10
N ARG A 642 24.92 0.63 -6.81
CA ARG A 642 24.93 1.72 -5.85
C ARG A 642 26.00 2.77 -6.14
N LEU A 643 27.18 2.38 -6.62
CA LEU A 643 28.20 3.32 -7.11
C LEU A 643 27.67 4.23 -8.23
N CYS A 644 26.80 3.71 -9.10
CA CYS A 644 26.14 4.51 -10.13
C CYS A 644 25.13 5.50 -9.54
N ASP A 645 24.34 5.06 -8.55
CA ASP A 645 23.33 5.90 -7.89
C ASP A 645 23.96 7.06 -7.09
N MET A 646 25.24 6.96 -6.69
CA MET A 646 25.99 8.08 -6.08
C MET A 646 26.29 9.21 -7.07
N ASN A 647 26.09 8.98 -8.39
CA ASN A 647 26.19 9.98 -9.45
C ASN A 647 27.52 10.76 -9.50
N ASP A 648 28.62 10.08 -9.20
CA ASP A 648 29.97 10.63 -9.17
C ASP A 648 30.90 9.76 -10.02
N ALA A 649 31.53 10.36 -11.03
CA ALA A 649 32.40 9.65 -11.96
C ALA A 649 33.59 8.98 -11.26
N THR A 650 34.07 9.54 -10.14
CA THR A 650 35.15 8.93 -9.34
C THR A 650 34.71 7.61 -8.70
N LYS A 651 33.41 7.42 -8.46
CA LYS A 651 32.84 6.15 -7.96
C LYS A 651 32.78 5.10 -9.07
N ILE A 652 32.64 5.52 -10.33
CA ILE A 652 32.78 4.62 -11.47
C ILE A 652 34.24 4.21 -11.67
N ASP A 653 35.20 5.08 -11.40
CA ASP A 653 36.63 4.73 -11.41
C ASP A 653 36.94 3.63 -10.38
N LEU A 654 36.35 3.71 -9.18
CA LEU A 654 36.43 2.63 -8.17
C LEU A 654 35.80 1.32 -8.69
N ALA A 655 34.69 1.40 -9.42
CA ALA A 655 34.09 0.22 -10.03
C ALA A 655 34.98 -0.41 -11.11
N VAL A 656 35.70 0.41 -11.90
CA VAL A 656 36.68 -0.07 -12.89
C VAL A 656 37.80 -0.85 -12.20
N ASP A 657 38.40 -0.28 -11.16
CA ASP A 657 39.44 -0.95 -10.35
C ASP A 657 38.90 -2.26 -9.71
N PHE A 658 37.71 -2.21 -9.13
CA PHE A 658 37.05 -3.38 -8.56
C PHE A 658 36.83 -4.48 -9.61
N VAL A 659 36.31 -4.15 -10.79
CA VAL A 659 36.11 -5.13 -11.87
C VAL A 659 37.45 -5.71 -12.36
N GLN A 660 38.50 -4.89 -12.46
CA GLN A 660 39.84 -5.38 -12.83
C GLN A 660 40.39 -6.40 -11.83
N LYS A 661 40.27 -6.11 -10.53
CA LYS A 661 40.71 -6.99 -9.44
C LYS A 661 39.85 -8.25 -9.37
N ALA A 662 38.53 -8.10 -9.36
CA ALA A 662 37.59 -9.22 -9.34
C ALA A 662 37.79 -10.14 -10.55
N LEU A 663 37.98 -9.60 -11.76
CA LEU A 663 38.20 -10.42 -12.96
C LEU A 663 39.47 -11.27 -12.86
N ALA A 664 40.50 -10.82 -12.15
CA ALA A 664 41.73 -11.58 -11.95
C ALA A 664 41.55 -12.78 -11.01
N VAL A 665 40.56 -12.75 -10.12
CA VAL A 665 40.34 -13.76 -9.06
C VAL A 665 39.10 -14.62 -9.33
N SER A 666 37.99 -13.99 -9.70
CA SER A 666 36.66 -14.57 -9.91
C SER A 666 35.89 -13.87 -11.05
N PRO A 667 35.84 -14.49 -12.24
CA PRO A 667 35.02 -14.00 -13.34
C PRO A 667 33.54 -13.83 -12.98
N GLU A 668 33.00 -14.67 -12.10
CA GLU A 668 31.60 -14.64 -11.66
C GLU A 668 31.28 -13.38 -10.85
N ILE A 669 32.19 -12.94 -9.95
CA ILE A 669 32.04 -11.68 -9.21
C ILE A 669 32.13 -10.50 -10.17
N ALA A 670 33.08 -10.51 -11.10
CA ALA A 670 33.21 -9.47 -12.12
C ALA A 670 31.96 -9.36 -12.99
N VAL A 671 31.37 -10.48 -13.41
CA VAL A 671 30.12 -10.52 -14.19
C VAL A 671 28.95 -9.91 -13.42
N ASN A 672 28.82 -10.20 -12.12
CA ASN A 672 27.79 -9.61 -11.28
C ASN A 672 28.00 -8.10 -11.09
N ALA A 673 29.24 -7.67 -10.85
CA ALA A 673 29.61 -6.26 -10.75
C ALA A 673 29.30 -5.50 -12.06
N ILE A 674 29.68 -6.06 -13.21
CA ILE A 674 29.35 -5.48 -14.52
C ILE A 674 27.83 -5.43 -14.73
N SER A 675 27.09 -6.45 -14.30
CA SER A 675 25.63 -6.45 -14.37
C SER A 675 25.03 -5.31 -13.53
N GLY A 676 25.56 -5.08 -12.33
CA GLY A 676 25.19 -3.94 -11.49
C GLY A 676 25.49 -2.58 -12.14
N LEU A 677 26.67 -2.44 -12.78
CA LEU A 677 27.03 -1.23 -13.54
C LEU A 677 26.10 -0.99 -14.72
N LEU A 678 25.72 -2.04 -15.45
CA LEU A 678 24.78 -1.96 -16.56
C LEU A 678 23.37 -1.61 -16.09
N GLU A 679 22.93 -2.12 -14.93
CA GLU A 679 21.65 -1.78 -14.31
C GLU A 679 21.62 -0.33 -13.81
N GLY A 680 22.64 0.10 -13.07
CA GLY A 680 22.70 1.44 -12.45
C GLY A 680 22.90 2.58 -13.44
N GLN A 681 23.39 2.29 -14.65
CA GLN A 681 23.60 3.28 -15.71
C GLN A 681 22.55 3.22 -16.83
N ARG A 682 21.43 2.50 -16.62
CA ARG A 682 20.33 2.49 -17.59
C ARG A 682 19.80 3.92 -17.76
N GLY A 683 19.81 4.38 -19.01
CA GLY A 683 19.24 5.67 -19.41
C GLY A 683 20.25 6.80 -19.52
N LYS A 684 21.36 6.75 -18.75
CA LYS A 684 22.53 7.63 -18.95
C LYS A 684 23.79 6.97 -18.42
N ALA A 685 24.76 6.77 -19.30
CA ALA A 685 26.09 6.30 -18.93
C ALA A 685 26.86 7.38 -18.14
N LEU A 686 27.48 6.98 -17.04
CA LEU A 686 28.51 7.74 -16.35
C LEU A 686 29.85 7.15 -16.79
N VAL A 687 30.50 7.80 -17.76
CA VAL A 687 31.77 7.33 -18.29
C VAL A 687 32.87 7.52 -17.23
N PRO A 688 33.68 6.50 -16.93
CA PRO A 688 34.82 6.63 -16.01
C PRO A 688 35.82 7.68 -16.51
N THR A 689 36.53 8.31 -15.58
CA THR A 689 37.59 9.27 -15.87
C THR A 689 38.94 8.59 -16.08
N VAL A 690 39.11 7.36 -15.58
CA VAL A 690 40.31 6.54 -15.78
C VAL A 690 40.31 5.81 -17.14
N PRO A 691 41.48 5.51 -17.72
CA PRO A 691 41.56 4.73 -18.96
C PRO A 691 40.98 3.31 -18.80
N THR A 692 39.99 2.95 -19.61
CA THR A 692 39.32 1.63 -19.57
C THR A 692 39.76 0.67 -20.68
N GLY A 693 40.53 1.14 -21.66
CA GLY A 693 40.84 0.37 -22.87
C GLY A 693 41.49 -1.00 -22.59
N GLU A 694 42.40 -1.09 -21.62
CA GLU A 694 43.02 -2.37 -21.24
C GLU A 694 42.03 -3.33 -20.58
N LEU A 695 41.18 -2.84 -19.67
CA LEU A 695 40.14 -3.65 -19.03
C LEU A 695 39.17 -4.19 -20.09
N LEU A 696 38.66 -3.32 -20.96
CA LEU A 696 37.73 -3.72 -22.02
C LEU A 696 38.37 -4.71 -23.00
N ALA A 697 39.64 -4.51 -23.36
CA ALA A 697 40.38 -5.46 -24.18
C ALA A 697 40.52 -6.83 -23.49
N ARG A 698 40.84 -6.87 -22.19
CA ARG A 698 40.89 -8.12 -21.40
C ARG A 698 39.54 -8.81 -21.35
N LEU A 699 38.46 -8.09 -21.07
CA LEU A 699 37.10 -8.65 -21.04
C LEU A 699 36.72 -9.22 -22.42
N SER A 700 37.00 -8.50 -23.51
CA SER A 700 36.66 -8.93 -24.88
C SER A 700 37.39 -10.20 -25.33
N ARG A 701 38.58 -10.49 -24.77
CA ARG A 701 39.42 -11.65 -25.10
C ARG A 701 39.34 -12.77 -24.06
N HIS A 702 38.50 -12.62 -23.04
CA HIS A 702 38.37 -13.60 -21.97
C HIS A 702 37.84 -14.94 -22.51
N SER A 703 38.21 -16.09 -21.95
CA SER A 703 37.76 -17.38 -22.48
C SER A 703 36.28 -17.68 -22.23
N ASP A 704 35.71 -17.12 -21.16
CA ASP A 704 34.29 -17.25 -20.81
C ASP A 704 33.40 -16.33 -21.68
N PRO A 705 32.46 -16.89 -22.47
CA PRO A 705 31.54 -16.11 -23.30
C PRO A 705 30.66 -15.12 -22.52
N VAL A 706 30.30 -15.43 -21.26
CA VAL A 706 29.48 -14.54 -20.43
C VAL A 706 30.27 -13.28 -20.07
N VAL A 707 31.56 -13.44 -19.73
CA VAL A 707 32.46 -12.31 -19.45
C VAL A 707 32.68 -11.46 -20.70
N GLN A 708 32.93 -12.10 -21.85
CA GLN A 708 33.08 -11.39 -23.13
C GLN A 708 31.84 -10.56 -23.43
N GLU A 709 30.65 -11.15 -23.30
CA GLU A 709 29.39 -10.50 -23.59
C GLU A 709 29.12 -9.33 -22.65
N ARG A 710 29.31 -9.51 -21.34
CA ARG A 710 29.17 -8.43 -20.35
C ARG A 710 30.19 -7.31 -20.57
N GLY A 711 31.43 -7.64 -20.88
CA GLY A 711 32.46 -6.66 -21.22
C GLY A 711 32.14 -5.87 -22.48
N ARG A 712 31.62 -6.54 -23.52
CA ARG A 712 31.15 -5.89 -24.75
C ARG A 712 30.00 -4.92 -24.47
N GLN A 713 29.03 -5.33 -23.65
CA GLN A 713 27.92 -4.47 -23.23
C GLN A 713 28.42 -3.23 -22.48
N LEU A 714 29.34 -3.41 -21.54
CA LEU A 714 29.92 -2.32 -20.75
C LEU A 714 30.76 -1.36 -21.61
N GLY A 715 31.62 -1.89 -22.48
CA GLY A 715 32.40 -1.09 -23.42
C GLY A 715 31.51 -0.32 -24.39
N THR A 716 30.43 -0.94 -24.86
CA THR A 716 29.42 -0.26 -25.69
C THR A 716 28.78 0.88 -24.91
N LEU A 717 28.34 0.65 -23.66
CA LEU A 717 27.74 1.68 -22.80
C LEU A 717 28.68 2.87 -22.57
N TRP A 718 29.98 2.63 -22.39
CA TRP A 718 30.99 3.66 -22.19
C TRP A 718 31.56 4.29 -23.47
N GLY A 719 31.06 3.88 -24.63
CA GLY A 719 31.44 4.49 -25.91
C GLY A 719 32.76 3.98 -26.53
N ASP A 720 33.26 2.82 -26.11
CA ASP A 720 34.48 2.23 -26.69
C ASP A 720 34.28 1.84 -28.15
N ALA A 721 35.16 2.34 -29.03
CA ALA A 721 35.01 2.17 -30.47
C ALA A 721 35.10 0.70 -30.91
N ALA A 722 35.97 -0.10 -30.29
CA ALA A 722 36.12 -1.52 -30.63
C ALA A 722 34.89 -2.33 -30.20
N ALA A 723 34.39 -2.09 -28.98
CA ALA A 723 33.18 -2.70 -28.47
C ALA A 723 31.95 -2.33 -29.31
N ILE A 724 31.80 -1.06 -29.70
CA ILE A 724 30.72 -0.61 -30.60
C ILE A 724 30.77 -1.35 -31.93
N LEU A 725 31.95 -1.42 -32.57
CA LEU A 725 32.11 -2.12 -33.85
C LEU A 725 31.82 -3.62 -33.73
N GLN A 726 32.24 -4.26 -32.64
CA GLN A 726 31.94 -5.67 -32.40
C GLN A 726 30.44 -5.91 -32.14
N THR A 727 29.79 -5.02 -31.39
CA THR A 727 28.33 -5.03 -31.19
C THR A 727 27.59 -4.88 -32.51
N ILE A 728 28.03 -3.96 -33.38
CA ILE A 728 27.48 -3.78 -34.73
C ILE A 728 27.66 -5.04 -35.58
N ARG A 729 28.85 -5.65 -35.56
CA ARG A 729 29.11 -6.91 -36.28
C ARG A 729 28.18 -8.02 -35.79
N THR A 730 28.02 -8.16 -34.47
CA THR A 730 27.11 -9.15 -33.87
C THR A 730 25.67 -8.92 -34.31
N LEU A 731 25.22 -7.66 -34.34
CA LEU A 731 23.89 -7.29 -34.81
C LEU A 731 23.66 -7.66 -36.29
N GLN A 732 24.67 -7.45 -37.13
CA GLN A 732 24.59 -7.68 -38.58
C GLN A 732 24.89 -9.12 -39.02
N ASP A 733 25.53 -9.93 -38.18
CA ASP A 733 25.86 -11.33 -38.49
C ASP A 733 24.60 -12.20 -38.57
N GLU A 734 24.28 -12.68 -39.77
CA GLU A 734 23.12 -13.56 -40.01
C GLU A 734 23.27 -14.95 -39.37
N GLN A 735 24.50 -15.37 -39.07
CA GLN A 735 24.80 -16.65 -38.43
C GLN A 735 24.80 -16.56 -36.90
N ALA A 736 24.82 -15.35 -36.33
CA ALA A 736 24.76 -15.16 -34.89
C ALA A 736 23.38 -15.57 -34.33
N PRO A 737 23.32 -16.20 -33.13
CA PRO A 737 22.05 -16.51 -32.48
C PRO A 737 21.16 -15.27 -32.34
N LEU A 738 19.86 -15.42 -32.62
CA LEU A 738 18.90 -14.29 -32.62
C LEU A 738 18.92 -13.49 -31.32
N ASP A 739 19.00 -14.16 -30.16
CA ASP A 739 19.03 -13.48 -28.86
C ASP A 739 20.27 -12.60 -28.68
N ASN A 740 21.43 -12.99 -29.23
CA ASN A 740 22.63 -12.17 -29.21
C ASN A 740 22.46 -10.93 -30.07
N ARG A 741 21.78 -11.06 -31.22
CA ARG A 741 21.48 -9.94 -32.12
C ARG A 741 20.48 -8.96 -31.47
N LEU A 742 19.46 -9.48 -30.80
CA LEU A 742 18.50 -8.68 -30.01
C LEU A 742 19.22 -7.91 -28.90
N GLN A 743 20.11 -8.58 -28.17
CA GLN A 743 20.89 -7.95 -27.11
C GLN A 743 21.84 -6.87 -27.66
N ALA A 744 22.46 -7.10 -28.82
CA ALA A 744 23.29 -6.11 -29.49
C ALA A 744 22.50 -4.85 -29.88
N ALA A 745 21.28 -4.99 -30.42
CA ALA A 745 20.40 -3.86 -30.70
C ALA A 745 20.08 -3.06 -29.41
N ARG A 746 19.79 -3.74 -28.30
CA ARG A 746 19.55 -3.11 -27.00
C ARG A 746 20.76 -2.32 -26.50
N SER A 747 21.97 -2.85 -26.65
CA SER A 747 23.20 -2.15 -26.22
C SER A 747 23.46 -0.88 -27.05
N LEU A 748 23.12 -0.87 -28.33
CA LEU A 748 23.34 0.30 -29.20
C LEU A 748 22.32 1.42 -29.01
N ARG A 749 21.15 1.13 -28.45
CA ARG A 749 20.03 2.09 -28.40
C ARG A 749 20.33 3.38 -27.63
N GLN A 750 21.20 3.33 -26.63
CA GLN A 750 21.54 4.48 -25.78
C GLN A 750 22.74 5.29 -26.32
N LEU A 751 23.32 4.87 -27.45
CA LEU A 751 24.45 5.54 -28.07
C LEU A 751 24.00 6.57 -29.12
N ASN A 752 24.39 7.82 -28.92
CA ASN A 752 24.32 8.82 -29.98
C ASN A 752 25.51 8.64 -30.95
N ASN A 753 25.50 7.55 -31.73
CA ASN A 753 26.56 7.19 -32.65
C ASN A 753 26.02 6.92 -34.07
N ASP A 754 26.51 7.65 -35.07
CA ASP A 754 26.03 7.53 -36.45
C ASP A 754 26.28 6.17 -37.09
N THR A 755 27.39 5.51 -36.75
CA THR A 755 27.74 4.20 -37.30
C THR A 755 26.79 3.13 -36.76
N ALA A 756 26.47 3.17 -35.46
CA ALA A 756 25.49 2.29 -34.85
C ALA A 756 24.08 2.51 -35.44
N ARG A 757 23.69 3.77 -35.65
CA ARG A 757 22.42 4.11 -36.33
C ARG A 757 22.37 3.57 -37.75
N ALA A 758 23.42 3.77 -38.53
CA ALA A 758 23.48 3.27 -39.91
C ALA A 758 23.38 1.73 -39.94
N ALA A 759 24.05 1.03 -39.02
CA ALA A 759 23.94 -0.42 -38.90
C ALA A 759 22.51 -0.88 -38.57
N MET A 760 21.86 -0.25 -37.59
CA MET A 760 20.46 -0.51 -37.26
C MET A 760 19.53 -0.25 -38.45
N LEU A 761 19.70 0.88 -39.15
CA LEU A 761 18.91 1.21 -40.34
C LEU A 761 19.12 0.21 -41.48
N SER A 762 20.34 -0.34 -41.66
CA SER A 762 20.60 -1.35 -42.69
C SER A 762 19.77 -2.63 -42.49
N LEU A 763 19.47 -3.00 -41.25
CA LEU A 763 18.62 -4.15 -40.94
C LEU A 763 17.13 -3.86 -41.17
N VAL A 764 16.70 -2.61 -41.02
CA VAL A 764 15.34 -2.19 -41.41
C VAL A 764 15.19 -2.21 -42.95
N GLN A 765 16.29 -2.05 -43.68
CA GLN A 765 16.31 -2.05 -45.15
C GLN A 765 16.44 -3.45 -45.78
N GLY A 766 16.88 -4.47 -45.02
CA GLY A 766 17.16 -5.84 -45.48
C GLY A 766 16.11 -6.88 -45.09
N GLN A 767 16.34 -8.15 -45.46
CA GLN A 767 15.54 -9.29 -45.02
C GLN A 767 15.92 -9.68 -43.58
N THR A 768 15.23 -9.12 -42.60
CA THR A 768 15.53 -9.30 -41.17
C THR A 768 14.43 -10.12 -40.47
N PRO A 769 14.77 -11.05 -39.55
CA PRO A 769 13.76 -11.74 -38.74
C PRO A 769 12.86 -10.77 -37.97
N ASP A 770 11.56 -11.02 -37.94
CA ASP A 770 10.54 -10.10 -37.38
C ASP A 770 10.85 -9.62 -35.95
N ARG A 771 11.26 -10.53 -35.05
CA ARG A 771 11.62 -10.17 -33.66
C ARG A 771 12.79 -9.18 -33.61
N LEU A 772 13.77 -9.34 -34.49
CA LEU A 772 14.93 -8.45 -34.56
C LEU A 772 14.57 -7.11 -35.17
N ALA A 773 13.73 -7.08 -36.22
CA ALA A 773 13.25 -5.85 -36.81
C ALA A 773 12.49 -4.98 -35.78
N VAL A 774 11.62 -5.59 -34.97
CA VAL A 774 10.89 -4.92 -33.88
C VAL A 774 11.84 -4.31 -32.84
N GLU A 775 12.84 -5.07 -32.39
CA GLU A 775 13.83 -4.58 -31.41
C GLU A 775 14.69 -3.45 -31.98
N VAL A 776 15.14 -3.57 -33.23
CA VAL A 776 15.94 -2.53 -33.91
C VAL A 776 15.15 -1.23 -34.10
N LEU A 777 13.89 -1.33 -34.53
CA LEU A 777 13.01 -0.16 -34.63
C LEU A 777 12.82 0.50 -33.26
N SER A 778 12.61 -0.29 -32.21
CA SER A 778 12.52 0.22 -30.84
C SER A 778 13.81 0.90 -30.39
N ALA A 779 14.97 0.29 -30.66
CA ALA A 779 16.28 0.84 -30.34
C ALA A 779 16.58 2.18 -31.05
N LEU A 780 16.15 2.32 -32.31
CA LEU A 780 16.29 3.56 -33.07
C LEU A 780 15.55 4.73 -32.41
N SER A 781 14.42 4.48 -31.73
CA SER A 781 13.67 5.54 -31.02
C SER A 781 14.54 6.27 -29.98
N GLU A 782 15.38 5.54 -29.26
CA GLU A 782 16.32 6.06 -28.27
C GLU A 782 17.58 6.64 -28.92
N ALA A 783 18.14 5.97 -29.93
CA ALA A 783 19.38 6.39 -30.59
C ALA A 783 19.23 7.71 -31.38
N GLY A 784 18.00 8.08 -31.76
CA GLY A 784 17.69 9.34 -32.44
C GLY A 784 18.26 9.41 -33.85
N GLY A 785 18.39 10.62 -34.41
CA GLY A 785 18.91 10.87 -35.76
C GLY A 785 17.87 11.44 -36.73
N ASN A 786 18.27 12.42 -37.54
CA ASN A 786 17.34 13.16 -38.41
C ASN A 786 16.89 12.37 -39.65
N THR A 787 17.68 11.38 -40.09
CA THR A 787 17.42 10.57 -41.29
C THR A 787 16.62 9.29 -41.02
N VAL A 788 16.46 8.93 -39.75
CA VAL A 788 15.70 7.76 -39.30
C VAL A 788 14.25 7.76 -39.82
N PRO A 789 13.45 8.83 -39.64
CA PRO A 789 12.04 8.80 -40.03
C PRO A 789 11.85 8.54 -41.52
N ASP A 790 12.58 9.26 -42.37
CA ASP A 790 12.48 9.10 -43.84
C ASP A 790 12.87 7.69 -44.28
N THR A 791 13.87 7.09 -43.64
CA THR A 791 14.29 5.71 -43.93
C THR A 791 13.20 4.70 -43.57
N ILE A 792 12.59 4.82 -42.39
CA ILE A 792 11.50 3.93 -41.94
C ILE A 792 10.29 4.08 -42.87
N VAL A 793 9.88 5.31 -43.19
CA VAL A 793 8.76 5.60 -44.09
C VAL A 793 8.99 4.99 -45.47
N SER A 794 10.19 5.15 -46.05
CA SER A 794 10.52 4.60 -47.37
C SER A 794 10.43 3.07 -47.46
N ARG A 795 10.49 2.37 -46.33
CA ARG A 795 10.43 0.90 -46.23
C ARG A 795 9.11 0.38 -45.67
N TRP A 796 8.16 1.25 -45.36
CA TRP A 796 6.88 0.89 -44.72
C TRP A 796 6.16 -0.28 -45.40
N ALA A 797 6.05 -0.23 -46.74
CA ALA A 797 5.37 -1.24 -47.53
C ALA A 797 6.01 -2.64 -47.39
N SER A 798 7.34 -2.72 -47.21
CA SER A 798 8.07 -3.98 -47.03
C SER A 798 8.09 -4.51 -45.59
N LEU A 799 7.67 -3.73 -44.60
CA LEU A 799 7.64 -4.16 -43.20
C LEU A 799 6.48 -5.14 -42.95
N THR A 800 6.73 -6.16 -42.14
CA THR A 800 5.69 -7.06 -41.61
C THR A 800 4.76 -6.33 -40.64
N PRO A 801 3.56 -6.86 -40.34
CA PRO A 801 2.62 -6.20 -39.43
C PRO A 801 3.23 -5.88 -38.04
N ALA A 802 4.02 -6.80 -37.47
CA ALA A 802 4.69 -6.57 -36.19
C ALA A 802 5.73 -5.44 -36.28
N ALA A 803 6.52 -5.41 -37.35
CA ALA A 803 7.50 -4.36 -37.59
C ALA A 803 6.85 -3.00 -37.89
N ARG A 804 5.71 -2.95 -38.62
CA ARG A 804 4.95 -1.70 -38.84
C ARG A 804 4.45 -1.11 -37.53
N ARG A 805 3.99 -1.95 -36.58
CA ARG A 805 3.58 -1.47 -35.25
C ARG A 805 4.75 -0.82 -34.50
N ALA A 806 5.89 -1.51 -34.43
CA ALA A 806 7.10 -0.95 -33.81
C ALA A 806 7.61 0.31 -34.52
N ALA A 807 7.55 0.35 -35.85
CA ALA A 807 7.90 1.52 -36.65
C ALA A 807 6.99 2.71 -36.35
N ALA A 808 5.68 2.47 -36.22
CA ALA A 808 4.70 3.50 -35.86
C ALA A 808 4.99 4.09 -34.48
N ASP A 809 5.25 3.23 -33.47
CA ASP A 809 5.63 3.65 -32.12
C ASP A 809 6.92 4.50 -32.16
N THR A 810 7.93 4.03 -32.88
CA THR A 810 9.20 4.72 -33.04
C THR A 810 9.02 6.08 -33.71
N LEU A 811 8.28 6.16 -34.81
CA LEU A 811 8.02 7.42 -35.53
C LEU A 811 7.21 8.42 -34.70
N ALA A 812 6.30 7.95 -33.83
CA ALA A 812 5.52 8.80 -32.94
C ALA A 812 6.29 9.25 -31.68
N SER A 813 7.39 8.59 -31.32
CA SER A 813 8.13 8.84 -30.07
C SER A 813 8.80 10.22 -29.95
N ARG A 814 9.00 10.93 -31.07
CA ARG A 814 9.69 12.24 -31.13
C ARG A 814 8.89 13.24 -31.94
N ARG A 815 8.87 14.50 -31.49
CA ARG A 815 8.11 15.58 -32.14
C ARG A 815 8.41 15.71 -33.63
N ASN A 816 9.70 15.77 -34.03
CA ASN A 816 10.07 15.97 -35.43
C ASN A 816 9.80 14.73 -36.31
N TRP A 817 9.86 13.54 -35.73
CA TRP A 817 9.58 12.31 -36.43
C TRP A 817 8.08 12.13 -36.64
N ALA A 818 7.27 12.46 -35.64
CA ALA A 818 5.82 12.47 -35.73
C ALA A 818 5.34 13.42 -36.84
N ARG A 819 6.01 14.57 -37.05
CA ARG A 819 5.70 15.47 -38.18
C ARG A 819 5.94 14.81 -39.53
N SER A 820 7.08 14.15 -39.69
CA SER A 820 7.44 13.44 -40.93
C SER A 820 6.51 12.25 -41.18
N PHE A 821 6.13 11.56 -40.12
CA PHE A 821 5.20 10.44 -40.14
C PHE A 821 3.78 10.86 -40.55
N LEU A 822 3.25 11.91 -39.95
CA LEU A 822 1.95 12.48 -40.33
C LEU A 822 1.95 12.97 -41.78
N ALA A 823 3.04 13.60 -42.23
CA ALA A 823 3.18 14.01 -43.63
C ALA A 823 3.17 12.81 -44.59
N ALA A 824 3.76 11.66 -44.21
CA ALA A 824 3.72 10.43 -45.00
C ALA A 824 2.30 9.83 -45.07
N ILE A 825 1.53 9.92 -43.99
CA ILE A 825 0.13 9.52 -43.95
C ILE A 825 -0.72 10.43 -44.86
N GLU A 826 -0.53 11.74 -44.81
CA GLU A 826 -1.21 12.70 -45.70
C GLU A 826 -0.89 12.42 -47.18
N ARG A 827 0.36 12.04 -47.49
CA ARG A 827 0.78 11.64 -48.84
C ARG A 827 0.31 10.23 -49.24
N ARG A 828 -0.41 9.51 -48.37
CA ARG A 828 -0.88 8.12 -48.57
C ARG A 828 0.24 7.10 -48.80
N GLU A 829 1.46 7.41 -48.36
CA GLU A 829 2.57 6.45 -48.32
C GLU A 829 2.35 5.41 -47.21
N ILE A 830 1.59 5.81 -46.18
CA ILE A 830 1.20 5.00 -45.03
C ILE A 830 -0.31 5.07 -44.89
N SER A 831 -0.96 3.91 -44.86
CA SER A 831 -2.39 3.86 -44.60
C SER A 831 -2.68 4.13 -43.12
N PRO A 832 -3.64 5.00 -42.77
CA PRO A 832 -4.13 5.13 -41.40
C PRO A 832 -4.54 3.81 -40.75
N SER A 833 -5.04 2.85 -41.54
CA SER A 833 -5.42 1.51 -41.07
C SER A 833 -4.24 0.64 -40.61
N ASP A 834 -3.01 1.00 -40.97
CA ASP A 834 -1.81 0.26 -40.57
C ASP A 834 -1.28 0.70 -39.19
N LEU A 835 -1.85 1.78 -38.62
CA LEU A 835 -1.39 2.35 -37.37
C LEU A 835 -1.94 1.56 -36.18
N PRO A 836 -1.11 1.21 -35.18
CA PRO A 836 -1.61 0.76 -33.90
C PRO A 836 -2.52 1.83 -33.29
N ALA A 837 -3.62 1.41 -32.66
CA ALA A 837 -4.51 2.33 -31.97
C ALA A 837 -3.79 3.16 -30.90
N ALA A 838 -2.79 2.59 -30.21
CA ALA A 838 -1.96 3.32 -29.26
C ALA A 838 -1.23 4.51 -29.90
N VAL A 839 -0.65 4.32 -31.08
CA VAL A 839 0.06 5.38 -31.83
C VAL A 839 -0.88 6.45 -32.33
N VAL A 840 -2.04 6.07 -32.86
CA VAL A 840 -3.08 7.02 -33.26
C VAL A 840 -3.44 7.91 -32.08
N ARG A 841 -3.73 7.30 -30.92
CA ARG A 841 -4.04 8.02 -29.67
C ARG A 841 -2.93 8.95 -29.23
N THR A 842 -1.66 8.50 -29.25
CA THR A 842 -0.51 9.35 -28.93
C THR A 842 -0.42 10.58 -29.84
N LEU A 843 -0.70 10.43 -31.14
CA LEU A 843 -0.62 11.52 -32.12
C LEU A 843 -1.81 12.48 -32.02
N VAL A 844 -3.04 11.99 -31.85
CA VAL A 844 -4.25 12.84 -31.75
C VAL A 844 -4.41 13.51 -30.39
N ASN A 845 -3.86 12.94 -29.32
CA ASN A 845 -3.82 13.56 -28.00
C ASN A 845 -2.50 14.31 -27.73
N HIS A 846 -1.69 14.51 -28.77
CA HIS A 846 -0.39 15.14 -28.62
C HIS A 846 -0.52 16.60 -28.15
N ARG A 847 0.36 17.01 -27.23
CA ARG A 847 0.36 18.37 -26.66
C ARG A 847 0.74 19.47 -27.67
N ASP A 848 1.62 19.14 -28.61
CA ASP A 848 1.95 20.03 -29.75
C ASP A 848 0.72 20.13 -30.65
N GLU A 849 0.13 21.32 -30.72
CA GLU A 849 -1.10 21.59 -31.45
C GLU A 849 -0.97 21.30 -32.94
N TYR A 850 0.23 21.52 -33.52
CA TYR A 850 0.48 21.21 -34.92
C TYR A 850 0.40 19.71 -35.17
N LEU A 851 1.02 18.90 -34.31
CA LEU A 851 0.95 17.44 -34.41
C LEU A 851 -0.47 16.93 -34.22
N ARG A 852 -1.17 17.42 -33.19
CA ARG A 852 -2.56 17.05 -32.92
C ARG A 852 -3.48 17.38 -34.10
N ASN A 853 -3.44 18.63 -34.59
CA ASN A 853 -4.34 19.07 -35.65
C ASN A 853 -4.07 18.34 -36.98
N ASN A 854 -2.81 18.05 -37.29
CA ASN A 854 -2.47 17.27 -38.48
C ASN A 854 -2.80 15.78 -38.31
N ALA A 855 -2.65 15.20 -37.11
CA ALA A 855 -3.11 13.84 -36.83
C ALA A 855 -4.62 13.70 -37.00
N LEU A 856 -5.38 14.66 -36.47
CA LEU A 856 -6.84 14.73 -36.64
C LEU A 856 -7.25 14.84 -38.11
N ARG A 857 -6.46 15.55 -38.93
CA ARG A 857 -6.71 15.70 -40.37
C ARG A 857 -6.30 14.47 -41.19
N ALA A 858 -5.14 13.89 -40.89
CA ALA A 858 -4.47 12.88 -41.71
C ALA A 858 -4.92 11.45 -41.39
N ILE A 859 -5.10 11.16 -40.11
CA ILE A 859 -5.49 9.82 -39.61
C ILE A 859 -7.01 9.78 -39.43
N GLY A 860 -7.56 10.88 -38.92
CA GLY A 860 -8.94 10.97 -38.46
C GLY A 860 -9.15 10.17 -37.16
N GLN A 861 -9.87 10.74 -36.19
CA GLN A 861 -10.98 10.04 -35.52
C GLN A 861 -11.69 10.92 -34.50
N PHE A 862 -12.99 10.62 -34.43
CA PHE A 862 -13.95 10.81 -33.35
C PHE A 862 -13.38 11.18 -31.99
N ARG A 863 -13.62 12.42 -31.60
CA ARG A 863 -13.84 12.78 -30.21
C ARG A 863 -15.36 12.74 -30.02
N GLU A 864 -15.89 11.58 -29.65
CA GLU A 864 -17.28 11.46 -29.21
C GLU A 864 -17.39 12.18 -27.85
N ALA A 865 -18.46 12.94 -27.63
CA ALA A 865 -18.66 13.64 -26.36
C ALA A 865 -18.94 12.60 -25.26
N ASP A 866 -18.79 12.97 -23.98
CA ASP A 866 -19.08 12.04 -22.86
C ASP A 866 -20.53 11.49 -22.89
N SER A 867 -21.46 12.23 -23.50
CA SER A 867 -22.83 11.78 -23.80
C SER A 867 -22.89 10.53 -24.68
N ASP A 868 -21.92 10.37 -25.57
CA ASP A 868 -21.91 9.32 -26.59
C ASP A 868 -21.25 8.03 -26.06
N LYS A 869 -20.38 8.13 -25.06
CA LYS A 869 -19.78 6.96 -24.38
C LYS A 869 -20.81 6.18 -23.56
N LEU A 870 -21.72 6.86 -22.87
CA LEU A 870 -22.84 6.20 -22.18
C LEU A 870 -23.79 5.51 -23.16
N GLN A 871 -24.02 6.12 -24.33
CA GLN A 871 -24.78 5.49 -25.39
C GLN A 871 -24.06 4.25 -25.95
N ARG A 872 -22.76 4.34 -26.21
CA ARG A 872 -21.93 3.22 -26.66
C ARG A 872 -21.90 2.09 -25.64
N LEU A 873 -21.84 2.42 -24.35
CA LEU A 873 -21.92 1.43 -23.28
C LEU A 873 -23.25 0.69 -23.33
N ALA A 874 -24.36 1.40 -23.52
CA ALA A 874 -25.68 0.77 -23.69
C ALA A 874 -25.77 -0.09 -24.97
N GLU A 875 -25.18 0.35 -26.09
CA GLU A 875 -25.10 -0.42 -27.34
C GLU A 875 -24.28 -1.70 -27.17
N LYS A 876 -23.08 -1.60 -26.61
CA LYS A 876 -22.17 -2.71 -26.44
C LYS A 876 -22.60 -3.67 -25.34
N ARG A 877 -23.35 -3.20 -24.34
CA ARG A 877 -24.08 -4.07 -23.42
C ARG A 877 -25.06 -4.98 -24.15
N LYS A 878 -25.82 -4.46 -25.13
CA LYS A 878 -26.71 -5.29 -25.96
C LYS A 878 -25.91 -6.32 -26.78
N VAL A 879 -24.78 -5.92 -27.36
CA VAL A 879 -23.88 -6.82 -28.11
C VAL A 879 -23.35 -7.96 -27.23
N ALA A 880 -22.92 -7.63 -26.01
CA ALA A 880 -22.42 -8.61 -25.05
C ALA A 880 -23.52 -9.61 -24.62
N LEU A 881 -24.79 -9.18 -24.56
CA LEU A 881 -25.93 -10.02 -24.19
C LEU A 881 -26.54 -10.80 -25.37
N ALA A 882 -26.25 -10.41 -26.61
CA ALA A 882 -26.84 -11.02 -27.79
C ALA A 882 -26.06 -12.27 -28.22
N GLY A 883 -26.66 -13.47 -28.16
CA GLY A 883 -26.04 -14.71 -28.65
C GLY A 883 -25.12 -15.41 -27.64
N SER A 884 -24.64 -16.61 -27.97
CA SER A 884 -23.81 -17.42 -27.06
C SER A 884 -22.32 -17.08 -27.19
N PRO A 885 -21.58 -16.88 -26.07
CA PRO A 885 -20.15 -16.61 -26.13
C PRO A 885 -19.32 -17.88 -26.40
N ASN A 886 -18.26 -17.74 -27.19
CA ASN A 886 -17.21 -18.74 -27.35
C ASN A 886 -16.00 -18.36 -26.48
N LEU A 887 -15.85 -19.03 -25.34
CA LEU A 887 -14.79 -18.72 -24.37
C LEU A 887 -13.38 -19.03 -24.88
N GLY A 888 -13.23 -19.99 -25.82
CA GLY A 888 -11.95 -20.28 -26.45
C GLY A 888 -11.48 -19.12 -27.33
N ALA A 889 -12.36 -18.65 -28.23
CA ALA A 889 -12.10 -17.44 -29.03
C ALA A 889 -11.93 -16.19 -28.14
N GLY A 890 -12.70 -16.10 -27.05
CA GLY A 890 -12.58 -15.04 -26.05
C GLY A 890 -11.21 -14.99 -25.39
N ARG A 891 -10.63 -16.15 -25.05
CA ARG A 891 -9.25 -16.25 -24.54
C ARG A 891 -8.23 -15.72 -25.54
N ASP A 892 -8.35 -16.08 -26.81
CA ASP A 892 -7.42 -15.63 -27.85
C ASP A 892 -7.47 -14.10 -28.03
N VAL A 893 -8.67 -13.52 -28.02
CA VAL A 893 -8.86 -12.06 -28.09
C VAL A 893 -8.31 -11.39 -26.82
N ALA A 894 -8.64 -11.90 -25.63
CA ALA A 894 -8.15 -11.38 -24.35
C ALA A 894 -6.63 -11.47 -24.23
N THR A 895 -6.00 -12.53 -24.73
CA THR A 895 -4.53 -12.71 -24.73
C THR A 895 -3.84 -11.63 -25.55
N ARG A 896 -4.38 -11.31 -26.72
CA ARG A 896 -3.82 -10.29 -27.62
C ARG A 896 -4.15 -8.85 -27.22
N THR A 897 -5.13 -8.66 -26.34
CA THR A 897 -5.67 -7.34 -26.00
C THR A 897 -5.43 -6.96 -24.53
N CYS A 898 -5.93 -7.77 -23.60
CA CYS A 898 -5.94 -7.48 -22.17
C CYS A 898 -4.68 -8.01 -21.47
N PHE A 899 -4.23 -9.23 -21.80
CA PHE A 899 -3.09 -9.87 -21.11
C PHE A 899 -1.74 -9.22 -21.45
N VAL A 900 -1.74 -8.36 -22.45
CA VAL A 900 -0.60 -7.50 -22.79
C VAL A 900 -0.24 -6.58 -21.62
N CYS A 901 -1.24 -6.12 -20.86
CA CYS A 901 -1.06 -5.21 -19.72
C CYS A 901 -1.42 -5.84 -18.37
N HIS A 902 -2.35 -6.80 -18.35
CA HIS A 902 -2.91 -7.35 -17.12
C HIS A 902 -2.51 -8.81 -16.90
N LYS A 903 -2.34 -9.19 -15.64
CA LYS A 903 -2.21 -10.59 -15.22
C LYS A 903 -3.61 -11.19 -15.02
N PHE A 904 -3.78 -12.47 -15.37
CA PHE A 904 -5.00 -13.23 -15.18
C PHE A 904 -4.67 -14.71 -14.99
N HIS A 905 -4.98 -15.26 -13.81
CA HIS A 905 -4.60 -16.62 -13.40
C HIS A 905 -3.11 -16.93 -13.61
N GLY A 906 -2.24 -15.94 -13.35
CA GLY A 906 -0.79 -16.08 -13.49
C GLY A 906 -0.22 -15.80 -14.90
N GLU A 907 -1.07 -15.65 -15.92
CA GLU A 907 -0.68 -15.32 -17.30
C GLU A 907 -0.80 -13.81 -17.57
N GLY A 908 0.13 -13.20 -18.32
CA GLY A 908 0.04 -11.80 -18.77
C GLY A 908 1.03 -10.81 -18.14
N GLY A 909 0.80 -9.51 -18.34
CA GLY A 909 1.67 -8.41 -17.91
C GLY A 909 1.34 -7.82 -16.53
N GLU A 910 2.21 -6.96 -16.01
CA GLU A 910 2.06 -6.30 -14.69
C GLU A 910 1.97 -4.76 -14.81
N VAL A 911 1.43 -4.28 -15.94
CA VAL A 911 1.22 -2.84 -16.18
C VAL A 911 -0.04 -2.37 -15.47
N GLY A 912 -1.15 -3.08 -15.70
CA GLY A 912 -2.44 -2.87 -15.04
C GLY A 912 -2.67 -3.86 -13.88
N PRO A 913 -3.76 -3.69 -13.12
CA PRO A 913 -4.10 -4.59 -12.01
C PRO A 913 -4.31 -6.04 -12.45
N ASP A 914 -4.07 -6.99 -11.56
CA ASP A 914 -4.39 -8.41 -11.78
C ASP A 914 -5.92 -8.61 -11.86
N LEU A 915 -6.40 -9.06 -13.03
CA LEU A 915 -7.83 -9.22 -13.31
C LEU A 915 -8.42 -10.48 -12.66
N THR A 916 -7.61 -11.34 -12.02
CA THR A 916 -8.10 -12.54 -11.33
C THR A 916 -9.10 -12.18 -10.22
N GLY A 917 -8.91 -11.02 -9.57
CA GLY A 917 -9.72 -10.57 -8.43
C GLY A 917 -10.32 -9.16 -8.53
N VAL A 918 -9.99 -8.35 -9.54
CA VAL A 918 -10.39 -6.93 -9.61
C VAL A 918 -11.02 -6.57 -10.97
N GLY A 919 -12.02 -5.69 -10.96
CA GLY A 919 -12.48 -4.98 -12.17
C GLY A 919 -13.40 -5.74 -13.14
N ARG A 920 -13.86 -6.95 -12.78
CA ARG A 920 -14.61 -7.87 -13.66
C ARG A 920 -15.81 -8.56 -13.03
N SER A 921 -16.52 -7.87 -12.17
CA SER A 921 -17.51 -8.51 -11.30
C SER A 921 -18.95 -8.52 -11.80
N THR A 922 -19.29 -7.54 -12.63
CA THR A 922 -20.55 -7.42 -13.34
C THR A 922 -20.21 -6.97 -14.75
N LEU A 923 -21.10 -7.27 -15.69
CA LEU A 923 -20.98 -6.86 -17.07
C LEU A 923 -20.83 -5.34 -17.16
N ASP A 924 -21.64 -4.57 -16.43
CA ASP A 924 -21.60 -3.11 -16.50
C ASP A 924 -20.32 -2.52 -15.92
N ALA A 925 -19.79 -3.09 -14.82
CA ALA A 925 -18.50 -2.66 -14.26
C ALA A 925 -17.34 -2.95 -15.24
N LEU A 926 -17.34 -4.15 -15.84
CA LEU A 926 -16.34 -4.51 -16.84
C LEU A 926 -16.45 -3.64 -18.09
N LEU A 927 -17.67 -3.38 -18.58
CA LEU A 927 -17.90 -2.53 -19.75
C LEU A 927 -17.48 -1.08 -19.49
N ARG A 928 -17.73 -0.51 -18.31
CA ARG A 928 -17.22 0.82 -17.94
C ARG A 928 -15.71 0.86 -17.98
N ASN A 929 -15.04 -0.12 -17.37
CA ASN A 929 -13.58 -0.19 -17.38
C ASN A 929 -13.00 -0.36 -18.80
N VAL A 930 -13.68 -1.12 -19.68
CA VAL A 930 -13.20 -1.39 -21.05
C VAL A 930 -13.51 -0.25 -22.03
N ILE A 931 -14.69 0.35 -21.94
CA ILE A 931 -15.17 1.40 -22.86
C ILE A 931 -14.70 2.79 -22.40
N HIS A 932 -14.60 2.99 -21.08
CA HIS A 932 -14.23 4.26 -20.47
C HIS A 932 -13.11 4.13 -19.42
N PRO A 933 -11.92 3.63 -19.81
CA PRO A 933 -10.81 3.39 -18.88
C PRO A 933 -10.22 4.66 -18.23
N ASN A 934 -10.62 5.85 -18.69
CA ASN A 934 -10.20 7.14 -18.11
C ASN A 934 -11.18 7.67 -17.06
N GLU A 935 -12.34 7.02 -16.86
CA GLU A 935 -13.34 7.44 -15.86
C GLU A 935 -12.75 7.39 -14.45
N ILE A 936 -12.01 6.31 -14.16
CA ILE A 936 -11.39 6.05 -12.87
C ILE A 936 -9.99 5.49 -13.11
N ILE A 937 -8.96 6.22 -12.68
CA ILE A 937 -7.57 5.76 -12.68
C ILE A 937 -7.16 5.56 -11.22
N GLY A 938 -6.95 4.30 -10.83
CA GLY A 938 -6.53 3.97 -9.47
C GLY A 938 -5.17 4.58 -9.12
N LYS A 939 -5.02 5.03 -7.86
CA LYS A 939 -3.76 5.62 -7.37
C LYS A 939 -2.60 4.62 -7.47
N GLY A 940 -1.46 5.07 -7.98
CA GLY A 940 -0.29 4.27 -8.36
C GLY A 940 -0.44 3.44 -9.66
N TYR A 941 -1.55 3.56 -10.38
CA TYR A 941 -1.70 3.14 -11.79
C TYR A 941 -1.76 4.33 -12.74
N GLU A 942 -1.43 5.54 -12.27
CA GLU A 942 -1.44 6.72 -13.11
C GLU A 942 -0.38 6.62 -14.20
N ASN A 943 -0.77 7.12 -15.37
CA ASN A 943 0.15 7.25 -16.49
C ASN A 943 1.03 8.48 -16.25
N VAL A 944 2.32 8.29 -16.04
CA VAL A 944 3.29 9.38 -15.95
C VAL A 944 3.84 9.66 -17.35
N GLU A 945 3.67 10.88 -17.83
CA GLU A 945 4.26 11.36 -19.08
C GLU A 945 5.53 12.15 -18.79
N LEU A 946 6.60 11.78 -19.46
CA LEU A 946 7.92 12.40 -19.38
C LEU A 946 8.28 12.98 -20.75
N GLU A 947 8.78 14.21 -20.74
CA GLU A 947 9.54 14.73 -21.86
C GLU A 947 11.02 14.68 -21.56
N THR A 948 11.80 14.29 -22.54
CA THR A 948 13.24 14.32 -22.44
C THR A 948 13.84 15.53 -23.17
N LYS A 949 15.05 15.96 -22.76
CA LYS A 949 15.77 17.06 -23.40
C LYS A 949 16.21 16.72 -24.83
N ASP A 950 16.33 15.43 -25.15
CA ASP A 950 16.53 14.95 -26.53
C ASP A 950 15.24 14.90 -27.37
N GLY A 951 14.12 15.40 -26.84
CA GLY A 951 12.87 15.59 -27.57
C GLY A 951 11.99 14.35 -27.70
N ARG A 952 12.24 13.30 -26.90
CA ARG A 952 11.36 12.14 -26.78
C ARG A 952 10.21 12.44 -25.82
N THR A 953 9.09 11.78 -26.05
CA THR A 953 7.98 11.70 -25.10
C THR A 953 7.79 10.25 -24.71
N VAL A 954 7.81 9.97 -23.41
CA VAL A 954 7.70 8.63 -22.83
C VAL A 954 6.53 8.63 -21.86
N SER A 955 5.69 7.60 -21.87
CA SER A 955 4.54 7.52 -20.96
C SER A 955 4.38 6.11 -20.38
N GLY A 956 4.03 6.01 -19.10
CA GLY A 956 3.79 4.73 -18.44
C GLY A 956 3.62 4.84 -16.93
N ARG A 957 3.31 3.71 -16.28
CA ARG A 957 3.15 3.60 -14.82
C ARG A 957 4.52 3.65 -14.13
N LEU A 958 4.69 4.53 -13.15
CA LEU A 958 5.95 4.63 -12.39
C LEU A 958 6.10 3.46 -11.41
N VAL A 959 7.20 2.71 -11.53
CA VAL A 959 7.47 1.52 -10.71
C VAL A 959 8.80 1.57 -9.95
N GLU A 960 9.69 2.49 -10.31
CA GLU A 960 10.93 2.77 -9.57
C GLU A 960 11.28 4.25 -9.73
N GLU A 961 11.71 4.91 -8.66
CA GLU A 961 12.26 6.27 -8.71
C GLU A 961 13.40 6.38 -7.69
N ASN A 962 14.56 6.85 -8.13
CA ASN A 962 15.71 7.15 -7.28
C ASN A 962 16.24 8.56 -7.59
N GLU A 963 17.37 8.97 -7.01
CA GLU A 963 17.90 10.33 -7.20
C GLU A 963 18.38 10.61 -8.65
N VAL A 964 18.73 9.57 -9.41
CA VAL A 964 19.33 9.70 -10.75
C VAL A 964 18.39 9.36 -11.89
N SER A 965 17.39 8.51 -11.66
CA SER A 965 16.55 7.94 -12.71
C SER A 965 15.13 7.59 -12.23
N LEU A 966 14.27 7.29 -13.19
CA LEU A 966 12.91 6.82 -12.97
C LEU A 966 12.57 5.75 -14.02
N LYS A 967 11.83 4.72 -13.59
CA LYS A 967 11.43 3.57 -14.40
C LYS A 967 9.93 3.54 -14.56
N LEU A 968 9.47 3.54 -15.82
CA LEU A 968 8.07 3.44 -16.19
C LEU A 968 7.78 2.08 -16.86
N LEU A 969 6.58 1.54 -16.62
CA LEU A 969 5.98 0.48 -17.42
C LEU A 969 5.01 1.09 -18.42
N ALA A 970 5.34 1.08 -19.71
CA ALA A 970 4.48 1.61 -20.76
C ALA A 970 3.30 0.66 -21.04
N ALA A 971 2.39 1.05 -21.94
CA ALA A 971 1.32 0.16 -22.40
C ALA A 971 1.93 -1.08 -23.12
N GLY A 972 1.86 -2.24 -22.46
CA GLY A 972 2.45 -3.50 -22.92
C GLY A 972 3.73 -3.91 -22.16
N PRO A 973 4.49 -4.92 -22.64
CA PRO A 973 5.63 -5.48 -21.90
C PRO A 973 6.89 -4.59 -21.93
N LYS A 974 6.74 -3.27 -22.13
CA LYS A 974 7.87 -2.35 -22.35
C LYS A 974 8.20 -1.57 -21.09
N GLU A 975 9.46 -1.67 -20.65
CA GLU A 975 10.02 -0.85 -19.59
C GLU A 975 10.83 0.33 -20.16
N GLU A 976 10.65 1.51 -19.57
CA GLU A 976 11.35 2.73 -19.95
C GLU A 976 12.09 3.32 -18.74
N VAL A 977 13.41 3.45 -18.85
CA VAL A 977 14.23 4.09 -17.81
C VAL A 977 14.73 5.42 -18.33
N VAL A 978 14.37 6.51 -17.65
CA VAL A 978 14.75 7.87 -18.03
C VAL A 978 15.58 8.50 -16.91
N ALA A 979 16.78 8.97 -17.25
CA ALA A 979 17.62 9.70 -16.33
C ALA A 979 17.00 11.07 -16.00
N LYS A 980 16.92 11.44 -14.72
CA LYS A 980 16.39 12.73 -14.26
C LYS A 980 17.13 13.92 -14.87
N SER A 981 18.43 13.78 -15.13
CA SER A 981 19.21 14.83 -15.81
C SER A 981 18.81 15.06 -17.27
N ASN A 982 18.20 14.08 -17.94
CA ASN A 982 17.63 14.19 -19.28
C ASN A 982 16.14 14.56 -19.25
N LEU A 983 15.52 14.71 -18.07
CA LEU A 983 14.11 15.09 -17.96
C LEU A 983 13.97 16.59 -18.28
N ALA A 984 13.09 16.90 -19.23
CA ALA A 984 12.68 18.26 -19.56
C ALA A 984 11.40 18.64 -18.79
N SER A 985 10.43 17.74 -18.71
CA SER A 985 9.21 17.91 -17.92
C SER A 985 8.65 16.54 -17.50
N ARG A 986 7.90 16.52 -16.40
CA ARG A 986 7.12 15.38 -15.91
C ARG A 986 5.71 15.85 -15.62
N ARG A 987 4.72 15.05 -15.98
CA ARG A 987 3.34 15.22 -15.50
C ARG A 987 2.67 13.88 -15.30
N VAL A 988 1.72 13.83 -14.39
CA VAL A 988 0.75 12.73 -14.33
C VAL A 988 -0.34 13.05 -15.35
N SER A 989 -0.60 12.12 -16.27
CA SER A 989 -1.62 12.27 -17.31
C SER A 989 -3.01 12.08 -16.71
N GLU A 990 -3.98 12.81 -17.25
CA GLU A 990 -5.41 12.58 -16.98
C GLU A 990 -5.94 11.33 -17.72
N LEU A 991 -5.11 10.74 -18.59
CA LEU A 991 -5.44 9.54 -19.35
C LEU A 991 -4.73 8.33 -18.77
N SER A 992 -5.45 7.22 -18.66
CA SER A 992 -4.94 5.92 -18.24
C SER A 992 -3.88 5.39 -19.22
N VAL A 993 -3.02 4.50 -18.73
CA VAL A 993 -2.19 3.65 -19.61
C VAL A 993 -3.07 2.68 -20.41
N MET A 994 -4.28 2.37 -19.89
CA MET A 994 -5.25 1.52 -20.57
C MET A 994 -5.93 2.28 -21.74
N PRO A 995 -6.01 1.66 -22.94
CA PRO A 995 -6.53 2.32 -24.13
C PRO A 995 -8.07 2.39 -24.20
N GLU A 996 -8.64 3.52 -24.64
CA GLU A 996 -10.07 3.66 -25.01
C GLU A 996 -10.39 3.10 -26.40
N GLY A 997 -11.60 2.62 -26.68
CA GLY A 997 -11.97 2.21 -28.04
C GLY A 997 -11.84 0.71 -28.31
N LEU A 998 -11.61 -0.10 -27.26
CA LEU A 998 -11.57 -1.57 -27.38
C LEU A 998 -12.91 -2.13 -27.87
N GLU A 999 -14.00 -1.40 -27.63
CA GLU A 999 -15.34 -1.76 -28.10
C GLU A 999 -15.54 -1.64 -29.60
N GLN A 1000 -14.63 -1.02 -30.34
CA GLN A 1000 -14.72 -0.91 -31.80
C GLN A 1000 -14.36 -2.22 -32.52
N MET A 1001 -13.88 -3.25 -31.80
CA MET A 1001 -13.65 -4.57 -32.37
C MET A 1001 -14.95 -5.23 -32.85
N PRO A 1002 -14.89 -6.26 -33.73
CA PRO A 1002 -16.07 -6.97 -34.17
C PRO A 1002 -16.93 -7.45 -32.99
N ASP A 1003 -18.25 -7.32 -33.11
CA ASP A 1003 -19.19 -7.57 -32.02
C ASP A 1003 -19.08 -8.98 -31.41
N GLU A 1004 -18.76 -9.98 -32.25
CA GLU A 1004 -18.51 -11.35 -31.80
C GLU A 1004 -17.23 -11.45 -30.95
N ASP A 1005 -16.13 -10.84 -31.39
CA ASP A 1005 -14.87 -10.81 -30.64
C ASP A 1005 -15.03 -10.06 -29.32
N PHE A 1006 -15.72 -8.91 -29.35
CA PHE A 1006 -16.01 -8.13 -28.14
C PHE A 1006 -16.81 -8.95 -27.12
N ARG A 1007 -17.89 -9.59 -27.55
CA ARG A 1007 -18.71 -10.46 -26.70
C ARG A 1007 -17.90 -11.60 -26.11
N ASN A 1008 -17.15 -12.32 -26.95
CA ASN A 1008 -16.37 -13.48 -26.53
C ASN A 1008 -15.30 -13.07 -25.51
N MET A 1009 -14.59 -11.95 -25.75
CA MET A 1009 -13.60 -11.40 -24.84
C MET A 1009 -14.22 -11.02 -23.49
N ILE A 1010 -15.31 -10.24 -23.51
CA ILE A 1010 -16.00 -9.80 -22.30
C ILE A 1010 -16.45 -11.00 -21.46
N TRP A 1011 -17.07 -12.01 -22.07
CA TRP A 1011 -17.52 -13.21 -21.34
C TRP A 1011 -16.38 -14.10 -20.83
N TYR A 1012 -15.27 -14.18 -21.57
CA TYR A 1012 -14.10 -14.91 -21.08
C TYR A 1012 -13.47 -14.23 -19.85
N ILE A 1013 -13.37 -12.90 -19.85
CA ILE A 1013 -12.87 -12.15 -18.69
C ILE A 1013 -13.87 -12.22 -17.53
N LEU A 1014 -15.16 -12.09 -17.82
CA LEU A 1014 -16.22 -12.05 -16.80
C LEU A 1014 -16.45 -13.41 -16.12
N ASN A 1015 -16.35 -14.52 -16.86
CA ASN A 1015 -16.55 -15.87 -16.32
C ASN A 1015 -15.64 -16.93 -17.00
N PRO A 1016 -14.32 -16.91 -16.70
CA PRO A 1016 -13.36 -17.84 -17.27
C PRO A 1016 -13.60 -19.29 -16.75
N PRO A 1017 -13.30 -20.32 -17.56
CA PRO A 1017 -13.38 -21.72 -17.11
C PRO A 1017 -12.54 -22.01 -15.84
N GLN A 1018 -11.44 -21.30 -15.65
CA GLN A 1018 -10.48 -21.44 -14.55
C GLN A 1018 -11.09 -21.10 -13.17
N ASP A 1019 -12.15 -20.28 -13.12
CA ASP A 1019 -12.87 -19.98 -11.88
C ASP A 1019 -13.71 -21.17 -11.37
N GLN A 1020 -13.86 -22.24 -12.18
CA GLN A 1020 -14.67 -23.43 -11.87
C GLN A 1020 -16.14 -23.11 -11.55
N LYS A 1021 -16.68 -22.03 -12.12
CA LYS A 1021 -18.06 -21.58 -11.93
C LYS A 1021 -18.87 -21.74 -13.23
N PRO A 1022 -19.73 -22.76 -13.34
CA PRO A 1022 -20.58 -22.95 -14.53
C PRO A 1022 -21.63 -21.84 -14.63
N MET A 1023 -22.00 -21.45 -15.86
CA MET A 1023 -22.98 -20.40 -16.13
C MET A 1023 -24.42 -20.90 -15.87
N THR A 1024 -24.90 -20.74 -14.64
CA THR A 1024 -26.31 -21.02 -14.26
C THR A 1024 -27.21 -19.80 -14.51
N PRO A 1025 -28.55 -19.95 -14.54
CA PRO A 1025 -29.48 -18.82 -14.63
C PRO A 1025 -29.33 -17.79 -13.50
N GLU A 1026 -28.94 -18.23 -12.31
CA GLU A 1026 -28.63 -17.37 -11.15
C GLU A 1026 -27.35 -16.57 -11.40
N ARG A 1027 -26.30 -17.24 -11.90
CA ARG A 1027 -25.02 -16.60 -12.23
C ARG A 1027 -25.14 -15.60 -13.38
N TRP A 1028 -25.96 -15.90 -14.38
CA TRP A 1028 -26.26 -14.96 -15.47
C TRP A 1028 -26.91 -13.67 -14.94
N ARG A 1029 -27.90 -13.80 -14.03
CA ARG A 1029 -28.54 -12.65 -13.39
C ARG A 1029 -27.58 -11.85 -12.51
N GLU A 1030 -26.73 -12.54 -11.76
CA GLU A 1030 -25.68 -11.91 -10.93
C GLU A 1030 -24.72 -11.05 -11.78
N LEU A 1031 -24.28 -11.57 -12.93
CA LEU A 1031 -23.32 -10.90 -13.78
C LEU A 1031 -23.94 -9.78 -14.63
N VAL A 1032 -25.22 -9.86 -14.99
CA VAL A 1032 -25.85 -8.93 -15.95
C VAL A 1032 -26.75 -7.88 -15.28
N GLY A 1033 -27.38 -8.16 -14.13
CA GLY A 1033 -28.40 -7.30 -13.50
C GLY A 1033 -29.81 -7.43 -14.11
N ASP A 1034 -30.84 -6.92 -13.41
CA ASP A 1034 -32.25 -7.01 -13.83
C ASP A 1034 -32.63 -5.99 -14.94
N ASP A 1035 -33.38 -6.43 -15.95
CA ASP A 1035 -33.70 -5.75 -17.23
C ASP A 1035 -34.59 -4.47 -17.17
N LYS A 1036 -34.28 -3.45 -16.36
CA LYS A 1036 -35.00 -2.15 -16.42
C LYS A 1036 -34.10 -0.95 -16.72
N PRO A 1037 -34.30 -0.25 -17.86
CA PRO A 1037 -33.57 0.99 -18.17
C PRO A 1037 -34.22 2.17 -17.43
N SER A 1038 -33.56 2.77 -16.44
CA SER A 1038 -34.04 4.01 -15.81
C SER A 1038 -33.34 5.24 -16.40
N ALA A 1039 -33.99 5.89 -17.37
CA ALA A 1039 -33.60 7.19 -17.93
C ALA A 1039 -34.00 8.39 -17.05
N ALA A 1040 -34.22 8.20 -15.75
CA ALA A 1040 -34.69 9.27 -14.85
C ALA A 1040 -34.18 9.05 -13.43
N LEU A 1041 -33.05 9.65 -13.10
CA LEU A 1041 -32.62 10.18 -11.79
C LEU A 1041 -31.17 10.66 -11.94
N GLY A 1042 -30.88 11.85 -11.41
CA GLY A 1042 -29.70 12.68 -11.72
C GLY A 1042 -28.34 12.01 -11.59
N ILE A 1043 -27.36 12.61 -12.28
CA ILE A 1043 -25.93 12.31 -12.20
C ILE A 1043 -25.55 12.24 -10.71
N ALA A 1044 -25.01 11.10 -10.29
CA ALA A 1044 -24.63 10.85 -8.90
C ALA A 1044 -23.58 11.87 -8.42
N THR A 1045 -23.63 12.22 -7.13
CA THR A 1045 -22.62 13.06 -6.47
C THR A 1045 -21.25 12.39 -6.57
N ASP A 1046 -20.27 13.09 -7.11
CA ASP A 1046 -18.91 12.56 -7.29
C ASP A 1046 -17.99 13.02 -6.15
N GLY A 1047 -18.17 12.39 -4.99
CA GLY A 1047 -17.41 12.69 -3.78
C GLY A 1047 -15.91 12.40 -3.92
N GLU A 1048 -15.54 11.41 -4.74
CA GLU A 1048 -14.14 11.11 -5.05
C GLU A 1048 -13.54 12.22 -5.93
N SER A 1049 -14.19 12.65 -7.01
CA SER A 1049 -13.63 13.69 -7.90
C SER A 1049 -13.55 15.08 -7.28
N VAL A 1050 -14.45 15.43 -6.35
CA VAL A 1050 -14.38 16.70 -5.61
C VAL A 1050 -13.17 16.71 -4.68
N ALA A 1051 -12.91 15.60 -3.96
CA ALA A 1051 -11.71 15.45 -3.15
C ALA A 1051 -10.41 15.47 -4.00
N LEU A 1052 -10.51 15.04 -5.26
CA LEU A 1052 -9.42 15.06 -6.24
C LEU A 1052 -9.25 16.41 -6.97
N TRP A 1053 -10.17 17.38 -6.85
CA TRP A 1053 -10.05 18.69 -7.53
C TRP A 1053 -8.87 19.51 -7.01
N ASN A 1054 -8.70 19.53 -5.69
CA ASN A 1054 -7.52 20.06 -5.03
C ASN A 1054 -7.37 19.39 -3.65
N PRO A 1055 -6.61 18.29 -3.53
CA PRO A 1055 -6.59 17.44 -2.33
C PRO A 1055 -6.00 18.13 -1.10
N GLU A 1056 -5.30 19.25 -1.29
CA GLU A 1056 -4.79 20.06 -0.18
C GLU A 1056 -5.87 20.95 0.45
N TRP A 1057 -7.03 21.12 -0.21
CA TRP A 1057 -8.12 22.00 0.22
C TRP A 1057 -9.40 21.21 0.45
N ARG A 1058 -10.00 21.37 1.64
CA ARG A 1058 -11.28 20.78 1.99
C ARG A 1058 -12.41 21.62 1.40
N ILE A 1059 -13.36 20.98 0.72
CA ILE A 1059 -14.50 21.64 0.08
C ILE A 1059 -15.79 21.33 0.84
N LYS A 1060 -16.58 22.36 1.14
CA LYS A 1060 -17.90 22.26 1.75
C LYS A 1060 -18.87 23.08 0.90
N SER A 1061 -19.91 22.46 0.36
CA SER A 1061 -20.87 23.11 -0.54
C SER A 1061 -22.25 22.50 -0.37
N GLY A 1062 -23.30 23.27 -0.67
CA GLY A 1062 -24.68 22.78 -0.70
C GLY A 1062 -24.90 21.71 -1.76
N ALA A 1063 -25.85 20.81 -1.51
CA ALA A 1063 -26.14 19.62 -2.32
C ALA A 1063 -27.09 19.85 -3.51
N ALA A 1064 -27.46 21.11 -3.78
CA ALA A 1064 -28.37 21.44 -4.87
C ALA A 1064 -27.77 21.02 -6.22
N GLU A 1065 -28.58 20.41 -7.09
CA GLU A 1065 -28.21 20.04 -8.47
C GLU A 1065 -26.93 19.18 -8.60
N GLY A 1066 -26.69 18.29 -7.62
CA GLY A 1066 -25.56 17.35 -7.66
C GLY A 1066 -24.21 17.97 -7.32
N LEU A 1067 -24.18 19.04 -6.49
CA LEU A 1067 -22.97 19.75 -6.05
C LEU A 1067 -22.49 19.36 -4.64
N PRO A 1068 -21.23 19.66 -4.26
CA PRO A 1068 -20.15 20.10 -5.14
C PRO A 1068 -19.83 19.03 -6.16
N ARG A 1069 -19.38 19.44 -7.33
CA ARG A 1069 -18.87 18.53 -8.35
C ARG A 1069 -17.77 19.20 -9.13
N LYS A 1070 -16.92 18.37 -9.73
CA LYS A 1070 -15.90 18.80 -10.66
C LYS A 1070 -16.45 18.65 -12.08
N GLU A 1071 -16.43 19.73 -12.84
CA GLU A 1071 -16.68 19.69 -14.28
C GLU A 1071 -15.36 19.61 -15.04
N ALA A 1072 -15.34 18.82 -16.10
CA ALA A 1072 -14.21 18.72 -16.99
C ALA A 1072 -13.87 20.07 -17.63
N GLU A 1073 -14.89 20.87 -17.98
CA GLU A 1073 -14.74 22.21 -18.55
C GLU A 1073 -15.96 23.10 -18.23
N PHE A 1074 -15.71 24.38 -17.94
CA PHE A 1074 -16.74 25.42 -17.89
C PHE A 1074 -16.19 26.74 -18.42
N ALA A 1075 -16.94 27.40 -19.30
CA ALA A 1075 -16.59 28.71 -19.88
C ALA A 1075 -15.13 28.83 -20.34
N GLY A 1076 -14.64 27.81 -21.05
CA GLY A 1076 -13.29 27.77 -21.64
C GLY A 1076 -12.15 27.45 -20.66
N ARG A 1077 -12.41 27.10 -19.40
CA ARG A 1077 -11.40 26.57 -18.46
C ARG A 1077 -11.74 25.15 -18.02
N ARG A 1078 -10.71 24.31 -17.88
CA ARG A 1078 -10.83 22.91 -17.46
C ARG A 1078 -10.55 22.73 -15.97
N ASN A 1079 -10.99 21.59 -15.42
CA ASN A 1079 -10.87 21.25 -14.00
C ASN A 1079 -11.55 22.31 -13.11
N VAL A 1080 -12.85 22.52 -13.34
CA VAL A 1080 -13.62 23.56 -12.67
C VAL A 1080 -14.41 22.93 -11.53
N LEU A 1081 -14.15 23.38 -10.30
CA LEU A 1081 -15.01 23.05 -9.18
C LEU A 1081 -16.23 23.96 -9.24
N ILE A 1082 -17.41 23.34 -9.16
CA ILE A 1082 -18.64 24.06 -8.95
C ILE A 1082 -19.04 23.91 -7.49
N THR A 1083 -19.32 25.04 -6.86
CA THR A 1083 -19.92 25.12 -5.54
C THR A 1083 -21.24 25.87 -5.62
N HIS A 1084 -22.08 25.65 -4.62
CA HIS A 1084 -23.26 26.45 -4.36
C HIS A 1084 -23.36 26.65 -2.84
N PRO A 1085 -23.72 27.84 -2.35
CA PRO A 1085 -23.92 28.04 -0.92
C PRO A 1085 -24.99 27.07 -0.37
N PHE A 1086 -24.98 26.79 0.94
CA PHE A 1086 -25.95 25.88 1.55
C PHE A 1086 -27.36 26.48 1.60
N HIS A 1087 -27.45 27.77 1.96
CA HIS A 1087 -28.64 28.63 1.91
C HIS A 1087 -28.20 30.11 1.96
N GLU A 1088 -29.12 31.09 1.81
CA GLU A 1088 -28.83 32.54 1.68
C GLU A 1088 -27.80 33.10 2.68
N ARG A 1089 -27.73 32.54 3.89
CA ARG A 1089 -26.83 32.99 4.98
C ARG A 1089 -25.63 32.08 5.26
N GLU A 1090 -25.47 30.97 4.55
CA GLU A 1090 -24.37 30.01 4.77
C GLU A 1090 -23.61 29.75 3.47
N PRO A 1091 -22.36 30.25 3.36
CA PRO A 1091 -21.58 30.13 2.14
C PRO A 1091 -21.03 28.71 1.94
N ALA A 1092 -20.74 28.34 0.69
CA ALA A 1092 -19.83 27.24 0.44
C ALA A 1092 -18.40 27.66 0.83
N ARG A 1093 -17.53 26.72 1.20
CA ARG A 1093 -16.16 26.99 1.66
C ARG A 1093 -15.16 26.08 0.99
N VAL A 1094 -14.03 26.64 0.57
CA VAL A 1094 -12.80 25.94 0.20
C VAL A 1094 -11.76 26.33 1.23
N GLU A 1095 -11.38 25.40 2.10
CA GLU A 1095 -10.61 25.70 3.32
C GLU A 1095 -9.40 24.79 3.52
N ARG A 1096 -8.30 25.35 4.03
CA ARG A 1096 -7.02 24.66 4.26
C ARG A 1096 -6.31 25.29 5.45
N ARG A 1097 -5.56 24.47 6.21
CA ARG A 1097 -4.55 24.97 7.15
C ARG A 1097 -3.21 25.13 6.42
N LEU A 1098 -2.60 26.30 6.55
CA LEU A 1098 -1.40 26.69 5.83
C LEU A 1098 -0.32 27.19 6.80
N ASP A 1099 0.91 26.69 6.65
CA ASP A 1099 2.09 27.29 7.29
C ASP A 1099 2.70 28.31 6.33
N VAL A 1100 2.66 29.59 6.68
CA VAL A 1100 3.23 30.66 5.83
C VAL A 1100 4.73 30.74 6.09
N PRO A 1101 5.60 30.57 5.06
CA PRO A 1101 7.04 30.67 5.22
C PRO A 1101 7.48 32.01 5.85
N SER A 1102 8.57 31.98 6.62
CA SER A 1102 9.15 33.20 7.21
C SER A 1102 9.91 34.04 6.18
N ASP A 1103 10.35 33.45 5.07
CA ASP A 1103 11.02 34.11 3.95
C ASP A 1103 10.11 34.17 2.69
N GLY A 1104 10.01 35.35 2.07
CA GLY A 1104 9.24 35.58 0.85
C GLY A 1104 7.82 36.13 1.05
N ARG A 1105 7.17 36.54 -0.05
CA ARG A 1105 5.77 37.00 -0.06
C ARG A 1105 4.86 35.87 -0.50
N THR A 1106 3.91 35.50 0.36
CA THR A 1106 2.99 34.38 0.11
C THR A 1106 1.59 34.90 -0.23
N ARG A 1107 1.00 34.40 -1.31
CA ARG A 1107 -0.34 34.79 -1.78
C ARG A 1107 -1.12 33.56 -2.23
N ILE A 1108 -2.43 33.56 -2.06
CA ILE A 1108 -3.32 32.62 -2.75
C ILE A 1108 -3.76 33.24 -4.06
N ARG A 1109 -3.73 32.49 -5.16
CA ARG A 1109 -4.34 32.87 -6.45
C ARG A 1109 -5.45 31.88 -6.79
N VAL A 1110 -6.59 32.38 -7.27
CA VAL A 1110 -7.67 31.55 -7.79
C VAL A 1110 -8.45 32.27 -8.88
N ALA A 1111 -8.84 31.55 -9.92
CA ALA A 1111 -9.74 32.05 -10.96
C ALA A 1111 -11.18 31.71 -10.61
N LEU A 1112 -12.05 32.72 -10.60
CA LEU A 1112 -13.44 32.59 -10.20
C LEU A 1112 -14.37 33.08 -11.31
N THR A 1113 -15.50 32.40 -11.46
CA THR A 1113 -16.61 32.91 -12.26
C THR A 1113 -17.96 32.49 -11.68
N ALA A 1114 -19.04 33.03 -12.23
CA ALA A 1114 -20.41 32.76 -11.79
C ALA A 1114 -21.21 32.03 -12.88
N HIS A 1115 -22.41 31.58 -12.54
CA HIS A 1115 -23.35 31.09 -13.55
C HIS A 1115 -23.72 32.19 -14.56
N GLU A 1116 -24.15 31.85 -15.77
CA GLU A 1116 -24.46 32.87 -16.81
C GLU A 1116 -25.56 33.84 -16.36
N ARG A 1117 -26.48 33.36 -15.54
CA ARG A 1117 -27.65 34.08 -15.03
C ARG A 1117 -27.50 34.60 -13.60
N GLY A 1118 -26.35 34.41 -12.94
CA GLY A 1118 -26.17 34.76 -11.54
C GLY A 1118 -24.83 35.41 -11.23
N ASP A 1119 -24.70 35.89 -10.01
CA ASP A 1119 -23.52 36.44 -9.37
C ASP A 1119 -23.42 35.89 -7.95
N TRP A 1120 -22.25 36.01 -7.31
CA TRP A 1120 -22.01 35.59 -5.93
C TRP A 1120 -20.87 36.38 -5.30
N VAL A 1121 -20.77 36.36 -3.97
CA VAL A 1121 -19.74 37.11 -3.23
C VAL A 1121 -18.63 36.17 -2.75
N PHE A 1122 -17.41 36.39 -3.24
CA PHE A 1122 -16.21 35.75 -2.71
C PHE A 1122 -15.76 36.42 -1.41
N ILE A 1123 -15.52 35.63 -0.36
CA ILE A 1123 -14.97 36.11 0.92
C ILE A 1123 -13.78 35.22 1.31
N ALA A 1124 -12.58 35.79 1.49
CA ALA A 1124 -11.45 35.08 2.07
C ALA A 1124 -11.35 35.42 3.55
N ARG A 1125 -11.31 34.40 4.41
CA ARG A 1125 -11.09 34.53 5.85
C ARG A 1125 -9.81 33.83 6.28
N VAL A 1126 -9.03 34.49 7.14
CA VAL A 1126 -7.84 33.92 7.77
C VAL A 1126 -8.03 33.94 9.28
N ASN A 1127 -7.92 32.78 9.94
CA ASN A 1127 -8.22 32.58 11.35
C ASN A 1127 -9.58 33.20 11.77
N GLY A 1128 -10.59 33.05 10.90
CA GLY A 1128 -11.95 33.58 11.11
C GLY A 1128 -12.16 35.07 10.82
N LYS A 1129 -11.12 35.84 10.45
CA LYS A 1129 -11.23 37.26 10.08
C LYS A 1129 -11.32 37.44 8.57
N ASP A 1130 -12.27 38.23 8.10
CA ASP A 1130 -12.40 38.60 6.68
C ASP A 1130 -11.19 39.43 6.24
N VAL A 1131 -10.38 38.88 5.32
CA VAL A 1131 -9.19 39.55 4.76
C VAL A 1131 -9.43 40.03 3.32
N LYS A 1132 -10.41 39.47 2.62
CA LYS A 1132 -10.82 39.95 1.29
C LYS A 1132 -12.29 39.66 1.03
N ARG A 1133 -12.98 40.58 0.33
CA ARG A 1133 -14.34 40.40 -0.18
C ARG A 1133 -14.44 40.94 -1.61
N GLN A 1134 -15.06 40.19 -2.53
CA GLN A 1134 -15.17 40.58 -3.93
C GLN A 1134 -16.41 39.95 -4.59
N GLU A 1135 -17.18 40.73 -5.37
CA GLU A 1135 -18.30 40.20 -6.17
C GLU A 1135 -17.79 39.49 -7.43
N ILE A 1136 -18.34 38.31 -7.71
CA ILE A 1136 -18.04 37.47 -8.86
C ILE A 1136 -19.30 37.31 -9.70
N ASN A 1137 -19.25 37.75 -10.96
CA ASN A 1137 -20.37 37.71 -11.90
C ASN A 1137 -19.91 37.18 -13.27
N SER A 1138 -20.85 36.98 -14.20
CA SER A 1138 -20.58 36.46 -15.55
C SER A 1138 -20.09 37.48 -16.57
N LYS A 1139 -19.98 38.77 -16.21
CA LYS A 1139 -19.54 39.86 -17.11
C LYS A 1139 -18.04 39.77 -17.44
N GLU A 1140 -17.68 40.22 -18.64
CA GLU A 1140 -16.28 40.20 -19.12
C GLU A 1140 -15.33 41.04 -18.23
N PRO A 1141 -14.12 40.53 -17.91
CA PRO A 1141 -13.59 39.20 -18.28
C PRO A 1141 -14.35 38.06 -17.58
N ARG A 1142 -14.74 37.03 -18.36
CA ARG A 1142 -15.55 35.89 -17.86
C ARG A 1142 -14.96 35.28 -16.59
N TRP A 1143 -13.65 35.05 -16.55
CA TRP A 1143 -12.94 34.58 -15.37
C TRP A 1143 -12.23 35.72 -14.66
N LYS A 1144 -12.54 35.92 -13.38
CA LYS A 1144 -11.93 36.92 -12.52
C LYS A 1144 -10.80 36.27 -11.71
N MET A 1145 -9.56 36.71 -11.90
CA MET A 1145 -8.44 36.29 -11.05
C MET A 1145 -8.50 37.02 -9.71
N VAL A 1146 -8.51 36.27 -8.61
CA VAL A 1146 -8.54 36.80 -7.26
C VAL A 1146 -7.27 36.38 -6.51
N GLU A 1147 -6.52 37.37 -6.02
CA GLU A 1147 -5.37 37.14 -5.14
C GLU A 1147 -5.69 37.49 -3.67
N VAL A 1148 -5.24 36.66 -2.72
CA VAL A 1148 -5.32 36.94 -1.27
C VAL A 1148 -3.89 36.98 -0.72
N ASP A 1149 -3.44 38.12 -0.23
CA ASP A 1149 -2.11 38.28 0.36
C ASP A 1149 -2.08 37.71 1.78
N LEU A 1150 -1.13 36.80 2.04
CA LEU A 1150 -0.93 36.16 3.33
C LEU A 1150 0.38 36.60 4.01
N SER A 1151 1.09 37.58 3.44
CA SER A 1151 2.42 37.98 3.90
C SER A 1151 2.43 38.50 5.35
N GLU A 1152 1.32 39.05 5.85
CA GLU A 1152 1.18 39.45 7.27
C GLU A 1152 1.29 38.27 8.25
N TYR A 1153 1.09 37.04 7.75
CA TYR A 1153 1.13 35.82 8.54
C TYR A 1153 2.44 35.05 8.40
N ALA A 1154 3.48 35.63 7.80
CA ALA A 1154 4.79 34.99 7.63
C ALA A 1154 5.34 34.40 8.95
N GLY A 1155 5.79 33.15 8.90
CA GLY A 1155 6.26 32.38 10.05
C GLY A 1155 5.15 31.81 10.95
N LYS A 1156 3.88 31.85 10.54
CA LYS A 1156 2.74 31.36 11.34
C LYS A 1156 1.91 30.31 10.59
N SER A 1157 1.34 29.38 11.37
CA SER A 1157 0.30 28.45 10.92
C SER A 1157 -1.07 29.13 10.98
N ILE A 1158 -1.81 29.16 9.88
CA ILE A 1158 -3.10 29.84 9.76
C ILE A 1158 -4.17 28.93 9.15
N GLU A 1159 -5.43 29.13 9.54
CA GLU A 1159 -6.59 28.53 8.88
C GLU A 1159 -7.14 29.51 7.83
N VAL A 1160 -7.20 29.08 6.58
CA VAL A 1160 -7.74 29.88 5.48
C VAL A 1160 -9.05 29.27 4.99
N ALA A 1161 -10.09 30.08 4.87
CA ALA A 1161 -11.37 29.70 4.28
C ALA A 1161 -11.76 30.68 3.16
N LEU A 1162 -11.97 30.15 1.95
CA LEU A 1162 -12.41 30.90 0.77
C LEU A 1162 -13.88 30.58 0.52
N GLU A 1163 -14.75 31.57 0.63
CA GLU A 1163 -16.19 31.38 0.73
C GLU A 1163 -16.92 31.80 -0.57
N ASN A 1164 -17.85 30.95 -1.03
CA ASN A 1164 -18.91 31.28 -1.99
C ASN A 1164 -20.14 31.74 -1.20
N ALA A 1165 -20.27 33.04 -0.94
CA ALA A 1165 -21.44 33.60 -0.28
C ALA A 1165 -22.49 34.02 -1.30
N SER A 1166 -23.76 33.92 -0.91
CA SER A 1166 -24.88 34.41 -1.72
C SER A 1166 -24.82 35.92 -1.88
N SER A 1167 -25.12 36.42 -3.07
CA SER A 1167 -25.37 37.84 -3.35
C SER A 1167 -26.87 38.19 -3.29
N SER A 1168 -27.73 37.38 -3.93
CA SER A 1168 -29.18 37.60 -4.08
C SER A 1168 -30.01 36.30 -4.07
N TRP A 1169 -29.37 35.13 -3.94
CA TRP A 1169 -29.97 33.79 -3.96
C TRP A 1169 -30.54 33.39 -5.34
N ASP A 1170 -30.05 33.98 -6.42
CA ASP A 1170 -30.44 33.68 -7.80
C ASP A 1170 -29.23 33.15 -8.60
N HIS A 1171 -29.16 31.82 -8.79
CA HIS A 1171 -28.08 31.13 -9.52
C HIS A 1171 -26.65 31.40 -8.98
N GLU A 1172 -26.48 31.32 -7.66
CA GLU A 1172 -25.26 31.63 -6.87
C GLU A 1172 -24.09 30.62 -7.03
N PHE A 1173 -24.05 29.92 -8.15
CA PHE A 1173 -23.04 28.89 -8.41
C PHE A 1173 -21.66 29.53 -8.58
N GLY A 1174 -20.75 29.15 -7.69
CA GLY A 1174 -19.34 29.51 -7.75
C GLY A 1174 -18.56 28.52 -8.58
N TYR A 1175 -17.85 29.02 -9.59
CA TYR A 1175 -16.99 28.24 -10.45
C TYR A 1175 -15.55 28.61 -10.15
N TRP A 1176 -14.77 27.64 -9.71
CA TRP A 1176 -13.41 27.81 -9.19
C TRP A 1176 -12.42 27.07 -10.07
N GLN A 1177 -11.29 27.69 -10.38
CA GLN A 1177 -10.23 27.06 -11.14
C GLN A 1177 -8.85 27.60 -10.74
N GLY A 1178 -7.84 26.72 -10.71
CA GLY A 1178 -6.44 27.12 -10.49
C GLY A 1178 -6.16 27.73 -9.12
N LEU A 1179 -6.70 27.13 -8.06
CA LEU A 1179 -6.44 27.54 -6.67
C LEU A 1179 -5.02 27.11 -6.26
N GLU A 1180 -4.11 28.05 -6.08
CA GLU A 1180 -2.70 27.82 -5.73
C GLU A 1180 -2.21 28.76 -4.62
N VAL A 1181 -1.22 28.30 -3.84
CA VAL A 1181 -0.46 29.13 -2.89
C VAL A 1181 0.90 29.41 -3.51
N VAL A 1182 1.22 30.67 -3.75
CA VAL A 1182 2.45 31.11 -4.40
C VAL A 1182 3.30 31.87 -3.38
N THR A 1183 4.51 31.38 -3.14
CA THR A 1183 5.53 32.08 -2.33
C THR A 1183 6.66 32.55 -3.23
N GLU A 1184 6.80 33.86 -3.39
CA GLU A 1184 7.90 34.48 -4.16
C GLU A 1184 9.01 34.86 -3.16
N LYS A 1185 10.21 34.28 -3.34
CA LYS A 1185 11.39 34.55 -2.51
C LYS A 1185 12.06 35.88 -2.83
#